data_AF-A0A0Q5XUC3-F1
#
_entry.id   AF-A0A0Q5XUC3-F1
#
_cell.length_a   1.000
_cell.length_b   1.000
_cell.length_c   1.000
_cell.angle_alpha   90.00
_cell.angle_beta   90.00
_cell.angle_gamma   90.00
#
_symmetry.space_group_name_H-M   'P 1'
#
loop_
_entity.id
_entity.type
_entity.pdbx_description
1 polymer ?
#
loop_
_entity_poly.entity_id
_entity_poly.type
_entity_poly.pdbx_seq_one_letter_code
_entity_poly.pdbx_strand_id
1 'polypeptide(L)'
;MPAAIVAFIASVGVPGLVTAAGTLTTIGSIVAGGIGLGLSYAASALFGAKPSTVKPQDGKGTLRQSVAPRRKHYGRVRTGGSYVLFRTKQGNLFLVIYIGEGRCDAFEEHYIDGRPVTPDPDGWIRNKQYEGKVRVVNRRGLPIETAYSELIENFPEVWTAAHRGDGCVSAFIHARGVKQEKFNSVYPNRIPAYESVRRDGVVFDPRTGSTAWTANLYLIFRDYLINNDGAGISAAYIDDADFAAAATLGDEILPTNGGGTVRRYHGQLSYTLETEPVDIIDRLETATDGRLILKPNGKIGIQPGKWVEPTVSIADGHLIDYELSDSSGPLREANEVTVKYTNPLAAYSEATSDPWRDEDAISQTGRVRAIPIEAYEIQNHHHARRVAKLKFCRASARWRGSIITDLYGLKARNERFIRVQVLDLGIDFEAFEVESFEEDDDTMTIKMTIASRTAAMYELPSAEEGTPPVVPPTFSEDDLDMPTGVLVVGGQRVVSGQGKVALITATWSPYPDRDDLSAEVQISPADQDKWAPVTVDDNQTRAEAIGLADGQLYDVRIRWVKPGGTPSTWAIVENIPAIADPDKPATPRQLKALLAGATVTVSARAENDNSAYLLFKRGTASQTFAQATDISGNVRVTANQVIEFDDTPGLGTWRYWCTSKNPSGLLATTPAGPTANVVVT
;
A
#
# COMPACT_ATOMS: atom_id res chain seq x y z
N MET A 1 -49.05 -6.10 -37.69
CA MET A 1 -49.15 -6.72 -36.35
C MET A 1 -49.49 -8.19 -36.55
N PRO A 2 -48.97 -9.14 -35.74
CA PRO A 2 -47.57 -9.62 -35.62
C PRO A 2 -47.48 -11.15 -35.93
N ALA A 3 -46.33 -11.75 -36.25
CA ALA A 3 -45.41 -12.50 -35.36
C ALA A 3 -44.77 -13.64 -36.23
N ALA A 4 -43.57 -14.19 -36.06
CA ALA A 4 -42.38 -13.96 -35.25
C ALA A 4 -41.20 -14.69 -35.95
N ILE A 5 -40.00 -14.12 -35.85
CA ILE A 5 -38.72 -14.71 -36.29
C ILE A 5 -38.14 -15.50 -35.11
N VAL A 6 -37.69 -16.74 -35.34
CA VAL A 6 -36.86 -17.51 -34.41
C VAL A 6 -35.49 -17.70 -35.07
N ALA A 7 -34.47 -17.03 -34.53
CA ALA A 7 -33.06 -17.25 -34.86
C ALA A 7 -32.53 -18.41 -34.02
N PHE A 8 -31.90 -19.40 -34.65
CA PHE A 8 -31.25 -20.52 -33.98
C PHE A 8 -29.73 -20.24 -33.92
N ILE A 9 -29.20 -20.04 -32.71
CA ILE A 9 -27.77 -20.01 -32.43
C ILE A 9 -27.31 -21.45 -32.28
N ALA A 10 -26.55 -21.96 -33.26
CA ALA A 10 -25.91 -23.26 -33.15
C ALA A 10 -24.59 -23.12 -32.37
N SER A 11 -24.65 -23.44 -31.07
CA SER A 11 -23.49 -23.79 -30.28
C SER A 11 -23.08 -25.22 -30.62
N VAL A 12 -21.88 -25.40 -31.17
CA VAL A 12 -21.27 -26.74 -31.32
C VAL A 12 -20.08 -26.80 -30.38
N GLY A 13 -20.31 -27.38 -29.20
CA GLY A 13 -19.26 -27.91 -28.35
C GLY A 13 -18.70 -29.19 -28.97
N VAL A 14 -17.38 -29.34 -28.98
CA VAL A 14 -16.71 -30.58 -29.39
C VAL A 14 -16.11 -31.24 -28.15
N PRO A 15 -16.64 -32.40 -27.70
CA PRO A 15 -16.00 -33.23 -26.70
C PRO A 15 -14.85 -34.03 -27.35
N GLY A 16 -13.70 -34.05 -26.69
CA GLY A 16 -12.54 -34.83 -27.12
C GLY A 16 -12.80 -36.33 -27.07
N LEU A 17 -12.43 -37.03 -28.14
CA LEU A 17 -12.25 -38.48 -28.14
C LEU A 17 -10.95 -38.83 -28.86
N VAL A 18 -10.00 -39.35 -28.10
CA VAL A 18 -8.73 -39.90 -28.57
C VAL A 18 -8.97 -41.33 -29.04
N THR A 19 -8.60 -41.68 -30.27
CA THR A 19 -8.39 -43.08 -30.66
C THR A 19 -7.04 -43.26 -31.34
N ALA A 20 -6.38 -44.36 -30.97
CA ALA A 20 -5.01 -44.69 -31.29
C ALA A 20 -4.84 -45.12 -32.75
N ALA A 21 -4.45 -44.19 -33.62
CA ALA A 21 -3.72 -44.45 -34.86
C ALA A 21 -3.23 -43.14 -35.49
N GLY A 22 -2.07 -42.66 -35.07
CA GLY A 22 -1.08 -41.97 -35.92
C GLY A 22 -1.51 -40.86 -36.91
N THR A 23 -2.54 -40.07 -36.64
CA THR A 23 -2.90 -38.90 -37.45
C THR A 23 -3.08 -37.65 -36.58
N LEU A 24 -2.48 -36.56 -37.06
CA LEU A 24 -2.38 -35.25 -36.44
C LEU A 24 -3.78 -34.59 -36.35
N THR A 25 -4.38 -34.52 -35.15
CA THR A 25 -5.68 -33.87 -34.93
C THR A 25 -5.51 -32.43 -34.43
N THR A 26 -5.67 -31.47 -35.36
CA THR A 26 -6.43 -30.21 -35.20
C THR A 26 -6.22 -29.36 -33.93
N ILE A 27 -5.02 -28.80 -33.77
CA ILE A 27 -4.82 -27.41 -33.32
C ILE A 27 -3.71 -26.86 -34.22
N GLY A 28 -4.10 -26.19 -35.31
CA GLY A 28 -3.15 -25.80 -36.35
C GLY A 28 -3.84 -25.47 -37.67
N SER A 29 -4.65 -24.42 -37.67
CA SER A 29 -5.12 -23.77 -38.90
C SER A 29 -5.05 -22.25 -38.74
N ILE A 30 -3.83 -21.76 -38.52
CA ILE A 30 -3.39 -20.50 -39.10
C ILE A 30 -2.16 -20.88 -39.94
N VAL A 31 -2.20 -20.55 -41.23
CA VAL A 31 -1.21 -20.86 -42.29
C VAL A 31 -1.37 -22.23 -42.98
N ALA A 32 -2.38 -22.34 -43.85
CA ALA A 32 -2.27 -22.96 -45.20
C ALA A 32 -3.60 -22.82 -45.96
N GLY A 33 -3.71 -21.78 -46.79
CA GLY A 33 -4.85 -21.56 -47.69
C GLY A 33 -4.99 -20.07 -47.98
N GLY A 34 -4.69 -19.67 -49.21
CA GLY A 34 -4.85 -18.29 -49.66
C GLY A 34 -6.32 -17.85 -49.68
N ILE A 35 -6.50 -16.54 -49.89
CA ILE A 35 -7.76 -15.78 -50.00
C ILE A 35 -8.25 -15.18 -48.66
N GLY A 36 -8.11 -13.85 -48.55
CA GLY A 36 -9.02 -12.99 -47.78
C GLY A 36 -8.85 -12.90 -46.26
N LEU A 37 -7.75 -12.33 -45.75
CA LEU A 37 -7.83 -11.58 -44.49
C LEU A 37 -8.39 -10.18 -44.79
N GLY A 38 -9.67 -10.14 -45.17
CA GLY A 38 -10.47 -8.93 -45.13
C GLY A 38 -10.62 -8.53 -43.66
N LEU A 39 -9.85 -7.55 -43.22
CA LEU A 39 -10.01 -6.92 -41.90
C LEU A 39 -11.27 -6.04 -41.92
N SER A 40 -12.44 -6.66 -42.01
CA SER A 40 -13.74 -6.02 -41.77
C SER A 40 -14.12 -6.16 -40.29
N TYR A 41 -13.27 -5.61 -39.40
CA TYR A 41 -13.58 -5.48 -37.96
C TYR A 41 -13.97 -4.04 -37.56
N ALA A 42 -14.29 -3.17 -38.54
CA ALA A 42 -14.69 -1.79 -38.27
C ALA A 42 -16.20 -1.63 -37.92
N ALA A 43 -17.03 -2.66 -38.10
CA ALA A 43 -18.47 -2.59 -37.80
C ALA A 43 -18.83 -3.03 -36.36
N SER A 44 -18.09 -3.96 -35.77
CA SER A 44 -18.36 -4.47 -34.40
C SER A 44 -17.98 -3.47 -33.31
N ALA A 45 -17.08 -2.53 -33.61
CA ALA A 45 -16.61 -1.51 -32.68
C ALA A 45 -17.68 -0.44 -32.33
N LEU A 46 -18.82 -0.41 -33.03
CA LEU A 46 -19.91 0.52 -32.74
C LEU A 46 -21.05 -0.11 -31.91
N PHE A 47 -21.34 -1.42 -32.02
CA PHE A 47 -22.54 -2.01 -31.38
C PHE A 47 -22.41 -3.46 -30.84
N GLY A 48 -21.20 -4.05 -30.77
CA GLY A 48 -21.01 -5.32 -30.08
C GLY A 48 -21.10 -5.16 -28.55
N ALA A 49 -21.83 -6.05 -27.86
CA ALA A 49 -21.75 -6.15 -26.41
C ALA A 49 -20.29 -6.45 -26.03
N LYS A 50 -19.59 -5.44 -25.49
CA LYS A 50 -18.18 -5.59 -25.14
C LYS A 50 -18.04 -6.69 -24.08
N PRO A 51 -17.06 -7.59 -24.22
CA PRO A 51 -16.72 -8.58 -23.20
C PRO A 51 -16.38 -7.90 -21.88
N SER A 52 -16.61 -8.61 -20.77
CA SER A 52 -16.36 -8.10 -19.42
C SER A 52 -14.88 -7.78 -19.22
N THR A 53 -14.54 -6.50 -19.28
CA THR A 53 -13.22 -5.99 -18.89
C THR A 53 -13.03 -6.22 -17.38
N VAL A 54 -11.84 -6.68 -16.96
CA VAL A 54 -11.54 -6.78 -15.53
C VAL A 54 -11.47 -5.37 -14.97
N LYS A 55 -12.48 -4.98 -14.20
CA LYS A 55 -12.48 -3.64 -13.59
C LYS A 55 -11.41 -3.59 -12.52
N PRO A 56 -10.76 -2.43 -12.30
CA PRO A 56 -9.74 -2.30 -11.26
C PRO A 56 -10.21 -2.74 -9.87
N GLN A 57 -11.53 -2.67 -9.60
CA GLN A 57 -12.14 -3.09 -8.33
C GLN A 57 -12.20 -4.62 -8.19
N ASP A 58 -12.41 -5.36 -9.28
CA ASP A 58 -12.51 -6.84 -9.29
C ASP A 58 -11.15 -7.52 -9.01
N GLY A 59 -10.07 -6.77 -9.21
CA GLY A 59 -8.71 -7.19 -8.91
C GLY A 59 -8.30 -7.02 -7.44
N LYS A 60 -8.98 -6.17 -6.65
CA LYS A 60 -8.54 -5.82 -5.29
C LYS A 60 -9.03 -6.77 -4.21
N GLY A 61 -10.19 -7.39 -4.39
CA GLY A 61 -10.74 -8.33 -3.40
C GLY A 61 -9.92 -9.61 -3.28
N THR A 62 -9.71 -10.08 -2.05
CA THR A 62 -9.24 -11.45 -1.83
C THR A 62 -10.43 -12.40 -1.75
N LEU A 63 -10.58 -13.28 -2.74
CA LEU A 63 -11.76 -14.13 -2.88
C LEU A 63 -11.49 -15.57 -2.41
N ARG A 64 -12.45 -16.13 -1.66
CA ARG A 64 -12.52 -17.57 -1.39
C ARG A 64 -13.46 -18.21 -2.41
N GLN A 65 -12.90 -18.72 -3.50
CA GLN A 65 -13.64 -19.42 -4.55
C GLN A 65 -13.05 -20.82 -4.75
N SER A 66 -13.91 -21.80 -5.07
CA SER A 66 -13.48 -23.20 -5.24
C SER A 66 -12.54 -23.38 -6.43
N VAL A 67 -12.67 -22.52 -7.45
CA VAL A 67 -11.79 -22.42 -8.62
C VAL A 67 -11.81 -20.95 -9.05
N ALA A 68 -10.73 -20.21 -8.78
CA ALA A 68 -10.58 -18.85 -9.29
C ALA A 68 -9.93 -18.91 -10.69
N PRO A 69 -10.35 -18.06 -11.64
CA PRO A 69 -9.71 -18.02 -12.95
C PRO A 69 -8.25 -17.58 -12.79
N ARG A 70 -7.34 -18.20 -13.54
CA ARG A 70 -5.95 -17.74 -13.65
C ARG A 70 -5.95 -16.33 -14.23
N ARG A 71 -5.10 -15.45 -13.70
CA ARG A 71 -5.01 -14.04 -14.10
C ARG A 71 -3.59 -13.71 -14.47
N LYS A 72 -3.39 -12.85 -15.46
CA LYS A 72 -2.07 -12.31 -15.82
C LYS A 72 -2.09 -10.80 -15.80
N HIS A 73 -0.97 -10.23 -15.36
CA HIS A 73 -0.80 -8.80 -15.16
C HIS A 73 0.48 -8.32 -15.86
N TYR A 74 0.43 -7.11 -16.40
CA TYR A 74 1.56 -6.38 -16.98
C TYR A 74 1.52 -4.92 -16.52
N GLY A 75 2.69 -4.30 -16.45
CA GLY A 75 2.86 -2.92 -16.00
C GLY A 75 2.86 -2.82 -14.48
N ARG A 76 2.46 -1.67 -13.94
CA ARG A 76 2.36 -1.46 -12.49
C ARG A 76 0.91 -1.62 -12.05
N VAL A 77 0.58 -2.66 -11.28
CA VAL A 77 -0.81 -2.99 -10.93
C VAL A 77 -0.98 -3.07 -9.41
N ARG A 78 -2.18 -2.74 -8.90
CA ARG A 78 -2.60 -3.03 -7.52
C ARG A 78 -3.66 -4.11 -7.52
N THR A 79 -3.32 -5.31 -7.05
CA THR A 79 -4.29 -6.41 -6.95
C THR A 79 -4.10 -7.22 -5.67
N GLY A 80 -5.22 -7.80 -5.21
CA GLY A 80 -5.24 -8.95 -4.33
C GLY A 80 -5.21 -10.26 -5.15
N GLY A 81 -5.74 -11.33 -4.58
CA GLY A 81 -5.72 -12.64 -5.23
C GLY A 81 -6.73 -13.63 -4.67
N SER A 82 -6.56 -14.90 -5.01
CA SER A 82 -7.42 -15.98 -4.52
C SER A 82 -6.68 -16.87 -3.54
N TYR A 83 -7.39 -17.37 -2.52
CA TYR A 83 -6.80 -18.30 -1.56
C TYR A 83 -6.49 -19.66 -2.20
N VAL A 84 -5.23 -20.09 -2.13
CA VAL A 84 -4.76 -21.44 -2.46
C VAL A 84 -4.73 -22.32 -1.21
N LEU A 85 -4.30 -21.75 -0.09
CA LEU A 85 -4.22 -22.44 1.19
C LEU A 85 -4.87 -21.58 2.28
N PHE A 86 -5.67 -22.25 3.12
CA PHE A 86 -6.29 -21.66 4.30
C PHE A 86 -6.26 -22.70 5.42
N ARG A 87 -5.33 -22.54 6.38
CA ARG A 87 -5.16 -23.48 7.49
C ARG A 87 -4.86 -22.75 8.80
N THR A 88 -5.28 -23.35 9.89
CA THR A 88 -4.96 -22.90 11.24
C THR A 88 -4.14 -23.96 11.97
N LYS A 89 -3.19 -23.52 12.79
CA LYS A 89 -2.40 -24.40 13.67
C LYS A 89 -2.01 -23.62 14.92
N GLN A 90 -2.21 -24.21 16.10
CA GLN A 90 -1.86 -23.61 17.39
C GLN A 90 -2.38 -22.16 17.58
N GLY A 91 -3.59 -21.88 17.10
CA GLY A 91 -4.20 -20.54 17.21
C GLY A 91 -3.70 -19.51 16.19
N ASN A 92 -2.78 -19.86 15.31
CA ASN A 92 -2.32 -19.02 14.20
C ASN A 92 -3.03 -19.40 12.90
N LEU A 93 -3.18 -18.42 12.01
CA LEU A 93 -3.75 -18.57 10.67
C LEU A 93 -2.63 -18.45 9.61
N PHE A 94 -2.63 -19.39 8.69
CA PHE A 94 -1.69 -19.49 7.57
C PHE A 94 -2.47 -19.45 6.26
N LEU A 95 -2.12 -18.49 5.40
CA LEU A 95 -2.78 -18.25 4.12
C LEU A 95 -1.74 -18.28 3.00
N VAL A 96 -2.10 -18.85 1.85
CA VAL A 96 -1.39 -18.61 0.59
C VAL A 96 -2.37 -18.00 -0.38
N ILE A 97 -2.01 -16.85 -0.93
CA ILE A 97 -2.78 -16.12 -1.92
C ILE A 97 -2.06 -16.24 -3.26
N TYR A 98 -2.75 -16.80 -4.24
CA TYR A 98 -2.37 -16.74 -5.64
C TYR A 98 -2.79 -15.40 -6.20
N ILE A 99 -1.84 -14.68 -6.76
CA ILE A 99 -2.03 -13.30 -7.22
C ILE A 99 -2.15 -13.25 -8.75
N GLY A 100 -1.30 -13.99 -9.47
CA GLY A 100 -1.34 -14.04 -10.92
C GLY A 100 -0.22 -14.90 -11.52
N GLU A 101 -0.26 -15.04 -12.84
CA GLU A 101 0.69 -15.76 -13.68
C GLU A 101 1.82 -14.86 -14.18
N GLY A 102 2.98 -15.48 -14.36
CA GLY A 102 4.16 -14.85 -14.94
C GLY A 102 5.07 -14.23 -13.90
N ARG A 103 6.26 -13.82 -14.36
CA ARG A 103 7.27 -13.25 -13.49
C ARG A 103 6.93 -11.79 -13.14
N CYS A 104 6.91 -11.51 -11.85
CA CYS A 104 6.94 -10.18 -11.25
C CYS A 104 8.39 -9.71 -11.06
N ASP A 105 8.67 -8.45 -11.37
CA ASP A 105 9.98 -7.85 -11.12
C ASP A 105 10.16 -7.52 -9.64
N ALA A 106 9.19 -6.79 -9.07
CA ALA A 106 9.22 -6.36 -7.68
C ALA A 106 7.81 -6.08 -7.10
N PHE A 107 7.68 -6.33 -5.80
CA PHE A 107 6.60 -5.81 -4.97
C PHE A 107 7.05 -4.45 -4.42
N GLU A 108 6.25 -3.41 -4.65
CA GLU A 108 6.61 -2.04 -4.28
C GLU A 108 5.89 -1.56 -3.03
N GLU A 109 4.59 -1.87 -2.92
CA GLU A 109 3.77 -1.49 -1.78
C GLU A 109 2.90 -2.67 -1.34
N HIS A 110 2.63 -2.72 -0.04
CA HIS A 110 1.82 -3.75 0.58
C HIS A 110 0.65 -3.12 1.30
N TYR A 111 -0.50 -3.76 1.22
CA TYR A 111 -1.72 -3.31 1.86
C TYR A 111 -2.37 -4.48 2.60
N ILE A 112 -2.85 -4.21 3.81
CA ILE A 112 -3.68 -5.13 4.58
C ILE A 112 -4.96 -4.39 4.95
N ASP A 113 -6.11 -4.98 4.64
CA ASP A 113 -7.42 -4.38 4.89
C ASP A 113 -7.54 -2.97 4.27
N GLY A 114 -6.93 -2.79 3.09
CA GLY A 114 -6.86 -1.50 2.38
C GLY A 114 -5.87 -0.49 2.93
N ARG A 115 -5.21 -0.76 4.08
CA ARG A 115 -4.23 0.13 4.72
C ARG A 115 -2.80 -0.19 4.26
N PRO A 116 -1.98 0.82 3.92
CA PRO A 116 -0.58 0.59 3.57
C PRO A 116 0.20 0.05 4.78
N VAL A 117 1.02 -0.96 4.56
CA VAL A 117 1.86 -1.59 5.58
C VAL A 117 3.29 -1.77 5.07
N THR A 118 4.24 -1.80 6.01
CA THR A 118 5.65 -1.98 5.70
C THR A 118 6.16 -3.26 6.38
N PRO A 119 6.45 -4.33 5.59
CA PRO A 119 7.13 -5.50 6.11
C PRO A 119 8.60 -5.21 6.39
N ASP A 120 9.12 -5.79 7.48
CA ASP A 120 10.56 -5.83 7.74
C ASP A 120 11.27 -6.87 6.83
N PRO A 121 12.61 -7.02 6.88
CA PRO A 121 13.32 -7.98 6.03
C PRO A 121 12.88 -9.44 6.18
N ASP A 122 12.32 -9.80 7.34
CA ASP A 122 11.79 -11.13 7.60
C ASP A 122 10.31 -11.26 7.17
N GLY A 123 9.67 -10.17 6.76
CA GLY A 123 8.29 -10.10 6.32
C GLY A 123 7.29 -9.69 7.40
N TRP A 124 7.72 -9.40 8.63
CA TRP A 124 6.80 -9.01 9.71
C TRP A 124 6.35 -7.57 9.57
N ILE A 125 5.05 -7.33 9.72
CA ILE A 125 4.48 -5.98 9.69
C ILE A 125 4.71 -5.31 11.04
N ARG A 126 5.41 -4.16 11.02
CA ARG A 126 5.75 -3.39 12.23
C ARG A 126 4.82 -2.21 12.50
N ASN A 127 3.88 -1.92 11.60
CA ASN A 127 2.84 -0.92 11.82
C ASN A 127 2.11 -1.20 13.14
N LYS A 128 1.80 -0.13 13.89
CA LYS A 128 1.20 -0.15 15.23
C LYS A 128 0.00 -1.08 15.41
N GLN A 129 -0.86 -1.18 14.39
CA GLN A 129 -2.02 -2.07 14.41
C GLN A 129 -1.63 -3.56 14.42
N TYR A 130 -0.62 -3.92 13.64
CA TYR A 130 -0.24 -5.32 13.43
C TYR A 130 1.00 -5.74 14.23
N GLU A 131 1.85 -4.83 14.71
CA GLU A 131 2.99 -5.02 15.64
C GLU A 131 3.56 -6.45 15.74
N GLY A 132 4.04 -7.01 14.62
CA GLY A 132 4.63 -8.36 14.55
C GLY A 132 3.64 -9.52 14.71
N LYS A 133 2.36 -9.29 14.44
CA LYS A 133 1.25 -10.28 14.42
C LYS A 133 0.97 -10.78 13.02
N VAL A 134 1.15 -9.95 12.00
CA VAL A 134 1.07 -10.38 10.60
C VAL A 134 2.45 -10.43 9.98
N ARG A 135 2.73 -11.51 9.26
CA ARG A 135 3.89 -11.68 8.40
C ARG A 135 3.41 -11.86 6.96
N VAL A 136 4.07 -11.19 6.03
CA VAL A 136 3.88 -11.34 4.58
C VAL A 136 5.19 -11.79 3.97
N VAL A 137 5.16 -12.88 3.21
CA VAL A 137 6.31 -13.37 2.44
C VAL A 137 5.87 -13.56 1.00
N ASN A 138 6.57 -12.94 0.06
CA ASN A 138 6.20 -12.94 -1.34
C ASN A 138 7.02 -13.93 -2.19
N ARG A 139 6.43 -14.37 -3.30
CA ARG A 139 7.08 -15.10 -4.40
C ARG A 139 6.78 -14.39 -5.71
N ARG A 140 7.80 -14.33 -6.57
CA ARG A 140 7.78 -13.48 -7.76
C ARG A 140 7.33 -14.23 -9.02
N GLY A 141 6.99 -15.51 -8.93
CA GLY A 141 6.64 -16.32 -10.09
C GLY A 141 7.87 -16.67 -10.93
N LEU A 142 8.97 -17.08 -10.30
CA LEU A 142 10.14 -17.60 -11.01
C LEU A 142 9.79 -18.90 -11.77
N PRO A 143 10.45 -19.20 -12.90
CA PRO A 143 10.22 -20.45 -13.64
C PRO A 143 10.39 -21.71 -12.79
N ILE A 144 11.31 -21.66 -11.83
CA ILE A 144 11.40 -22.61 -10.72
C ILE A 144 11.35 -21.75 -9.45
N GLU A 145 10.21 -21.78 -8.77
CA GLU A 145 9.96 -20.95 -7.60
C GLU A 145 10.40 -21.69 -6.33
N THR A 146 10.43 -21.01 -5.18
CA THR A 146 10.75 -21.66 -3.90
C THR A 146 9.49 -21.83 -3.05
N ALA A 147 9.25 -23.05 -2.55
CA ALA A 147 8.17 -23.29 -1.61
C ALA A 147 8.33 -22.46 -0.32
N TYR A 148 7.23 -22.16 0.37
CA TYR A 148 7.27 -21.46 1.65
C TYR A 148 7.76 -22.41 2.75
N SER A 149 8.98 -22.18 3.25
CA SER A 149 9.61 -23.05 4.25
C SER A 149 8.78 -23.19 5.53
N GLU A 150 8.16 -22.10 5.99
CA GLU A 150 7.32 -22.10 7.19
C GLU A 150 6.06 -22.97 7.03
N LEU A 151 5.53 -23.10 5.81
CA LEU A 151 4.42 -24.02 5.54
C LEU A 151 4.87 -25.48 5.54
N ILE A 152 6.09 -25.76 5.05
CA ILE A 152 6.66 -27.12 5.09
C ILE A 152 6.86 -27.56 6.54
N GLU A 153 7.37 -26.66 7.39
CA GLU A 153 7.58 -26.94 8.81
C GLU A 153 6.25 -27.16 9.55
N ASN A 154 5.24 -26.32 9.28
CA ASN A 154 3.99 -26.39 10.01
C ASN A 154 3.00 -27.42 9.46
N PHE A 155 3.04 -27.72 8.16
CA PHE A 155 2.09 -28.60 7.48
C PHE A 155 2.79 -29.55 6.48
N PRO A 156 3.76 -30.37 6.91
CA PRO A 156 4.55 -31.21 6.00
C PRO A 156 3.69 -32.21 5.21
N GLU A 157 2.53 -32.60 5.75
CA GLU A 157 1.60 -33.54 5.12
C GLU A 157 0.73 -32.91 4.03
N VAL A 158 0.66 -31.57 3.99
CA VAL A 158 -0.15 -30.80 3.03
C VAL A 158 0.73 -29.99 2.09
N TRP A 159 1.85 -29.47 2.58
CA TRP A 159 2.76 -28.59 1.85
C TRP A 159 4.19 -29.13 1.92
N THR A 160 4.63 -29.78 0.85
CA THR A 160 6.00 -30.25 0.65
C THR A 160 6.84 -29.25 -0.17
N ALA A 161 8.14 -29.50 -0.29
CA ALA A 161 9.04 -28.72 -1.14
C ALA A 161 8.67 -28.74 -2.65
N ALA A 162 7.79 -29.65 -3.08
CA ALA A 162 7.25 -29.67 -4.44
C ALA A 162 6.18 -28.60 -4.69
N HIS A 163 5.54 -28.07 -3.64
CA HIS A 163 4.50 -27.03 -3.75
C HIS A 163 5.15 -25.64 -3.86
N ARG A 164 5.79 -25.41 -5.01
CA ARG A 164 6.57 -24.18 -5.28
C ARG A 164 5.74 -23.07 -5.89
N GLY A 165 4.73 -23.42 -6.69
CA GLY A 165 3.98 -22.45 -7.50
C GLY A 165 4.86 -21.87 -8.60
N ASP A 166 5.53 -22.74 -9.37
CA ASP A 166 6.39 -22.33 -10.48
C ASP A 166 5.62 -21.44 -11.47
N GLY A 167 6.22 -20.30 -11.84
CA GLY A 167 5.60 -19.32 -12.74
C GLY A 167 4.44 -18.52 -12.13
N CYS A 168 4.08 -18.74 -10.86
CA CYS A 168 2.96 -18.07 -10.20
C CYS A 168 3.42 -17.04 -9.16
N VAL A 169 2.95 -15.81 -9.29
CA VAL A 169 3.09 -14.79 -8.24
C VAL A 169 2.18 -15.16 -7.09
N SER A 170 2.73 -15.22 -5.88
CA SER A 170 1.96 -15.53 -4.68
C SER A 170 2.46 -14.78 -3.45
N ALA A 171 1.60 -14.71 -2.44
CA ALA A 171 1.94 -14.20 -1.12
C ALA A 171 1.50 -15.20 -0.05
N PHE A 172 2.41 -15.48 0.88
CA PHE A 172 2.11 -16.19 2.11
C PHE A 172 1.85 -15.19 3.22
N ILE A 173 0.79 -15.42 3.99
CA ILE A 173 0.44 -14.64 5.17
C ILE A 173 0.41 -15.55 6.38
N HIS A 174 1.15 -15.17 7.41
CA HIS A 174 1.03 -15.75 8.75
C HIS A 174 0.45 -14.69 9.68
N ALA A 175 -0.77 -14.92 10.15
CA ALA A 175 -1.44 -14.11 11.16
C ALA A 175 -1.44 -14.85 12.50
N ARG A 176 -0.76 -14.28 13.50
CA ARG A 176 -0.64 -14.85 14.84
C ARG A 176 -1.93 -14.68 15.63
N GLY A 177 -2.23 -15.66 16.47
CA GLY A 177 -3.28 -15.55 17.48
C GLY A 177 -3.01 -14.37 18.42
N VAL A 178 -4.06 -13.65 18.78
CA VAL A 178 -4.03 -12.54 19.73
C VAL A 178 -5.04 -12.78 20.84
N LYS A 179 -4.83 -12.14 21.99
CA LYS A 179 -5.81 -12.17 23.09
C LYS A 179 -7.16 -11.66 22.60
N GLN A 180 -8.26 -12.24 23.08
CA GLN A 180 -9.62 -11.93 22.63
C GLN A 180 -9.94 -10.42 22.69
N GLU A 181 -9.48 -9.73 23.73
CA GLU A 181 -9.64 -8.28 23.91
C GLU A 181 -8.96 -7.45 22.80
N LYS A 182 -7.87 -7.96 22.21
CA LYS A 182 -7.12 -7.30 21.13
C LYS A 182 -7.50 -7.83 19.74
N PHE A 183 -8.41 -8.78 19.65
CA PHE A 183 -8.73 -9.42 18.37
C PHE A 183 -9.32 -8.43 17.37
N ASN A 184 -10.28 -7.60 17.81
CA ASN A 184 -10.95 -6.66 16.92
C ASN A 184 -10.08 -5.44 16.54
N SER A 185 -9.06 -5.05 17.33
CA SER A 185 -8.11 -4.01 16.91
C SER A 185 -7.12 -4.54 15.88
N VAL A 186 -6.52 -5.70 16.15
CA VAL A 186 -5.48 -6.26 15.29
C VAL A 186 -6.11 -6.78 13.99
N TYR A 187 -7.27 -7.43 14.07
CA TYR A 187 -7.97 -8.06 12.95
C TYR A 187 -9.42 -7.57 12.84
N PRO A 188 -9.66 -6.31 12.43
CA PRO A 188 -11.02 -5.77 12.31
C PRO A 188 -11.89 -6.56 11.33
N ASN A 189 -11.27 -7.04 10.23
CA ASN A 189 -11.94 -7.89 9.23
C ASN A 189 -11.88 -9.39 9.57
N ARG A 190 -11.39 -9.75 10.76
CA ARG A 190 -11.10 -11.13 11.24
C ARG A 190 -10.00 -11.87 10.46
N ILE A 191 -10.03 -11.80 9.14
CA ILE A 191 -9.04 -12.35 8.22
C ILE A 191 -8.37 -11.18 7.51
N PRO A 192 -7.04 -11.02 7.62
CA PRO A 192 -6.31 -9.97 6.91
C PRO A 192 -6.49 -10.10 5.39
N ALA A 193 -7.10 -9.09 4.75
CA ALA A 193 -7.21 -9.03 3.30
C ALA A 193 -5.95 -8.38 2.72
N TYR A 194 -5.17 -9.11 1.93
CA TYR A 194 -3.89 -8.62 1.41
C TYR A 194 -4.00 -8.17 -0.04
N GLU A 195 -3.44 -6.99 -0.31
CA GLU A 195 -3.24 -6.45 -1.64
C GLU A 195 -1.79 -5.96 -1.77
N SER A 196 -1.30 -5.86 -3.00
CA SER A 196 0.02 -5.30 -3.27
C SER A 196 0.05 -4.49 -4.55
N VAL A 197 0.86 -3.44 -4.56
CA VAL A 197 1.28 -2.74 -5.79
C VAL A 197 2.55 -3.42 -6.29
N ARG A 198 2.55 -3.84 -7.54
CA ARG A 198 3.62 -4.66 -8.12
C ARG A 198 3.96 -4.23 -9.53
N ARG A 199 5.19 -4.52 -9.92
CA ARG A 199 5.71 -4.42 -11.29
C ARG A 199 5.65 -5.79 -11.95
N ASP A 200 4.52 -6.07 -12.59
CA ASP A 200 4.24 -7.36 -13.24
C ASP A 200 4.57 -7.29 -14.74
N GLY A 201 4.96 -8.43 -15.33
CA GLY A 201 5.26 -8.52 -16.76
C GLY A 201 6.70 -8.08 -17.10
N VAL A 202 7.66 -8.98 -16.91
CA VAL A 202 9.02 -8.83 -17.45
C VAL A 202 9.01 -9.27 -18.91
N VAL A 203 9.23 -8.33 -19.83
CA VAL A 203 9.06 -8.56 -21.28
C VAL A 203 10.37 -8.30 -22.04
N PHE A 204 10.51 -8.93 -23.20
CA PHE A 204 11.65 -8.71 -24.09
C PHE A 204 11.49 -7.41 -24.90
N ASP A 205 12.50 -6.55 -24.86
CA ASP A 205 12.56 -5.33 -25.69
C ASP A 205 13.47 -5.57 -26.92
N PRO A 206 12.91 -5.62 -28.14
CA PRO A 206 13.69 -5.87 -29.36
C PRO A 206 14.69 -4.75 -29.70
N ARG A 207 14.55 -3.54 -29.12
CA ARG A 207 15.51 -2.44 -29.33
C ARG A 207 16.84 -2.67 -28.62
N THR A 208 16.78 -3.31 -27.46
CA THR A 208 17.94 -3.50 -26.57
C THR A 208 18.39 -4.95 -26.47
N GLY A 209 17.57 -5.90 -26.93
CA GLY A 209 17.80 -7.33 -26.79
C GLY A 209 17.70 -7.82 -25.33
N SER A 210 17.16 -7.00 -24.43
CA SER A 210 17.10 -7.27 -22.99
C SER A 210 15.68 -7.57 -22.54
N THR A 211 15.55 -8.42 -21.53
CA THR A 211 14.26 -8.77 -20.90
C THR A 211 14.16 -8.08 -19.54
N ALA A 212 13.27 -7.11 -19.42
CA ALA A 212 13.09 -6.28 -18.23
C ALA A 212 11.62 -5.87 -18.06
N TRP A 213 11.28 -5.39 -16.86
CA TRP A 213 9.95 -4.80 -16.65
C TRP A 213 9.80 -3.48 -17.40
N THR A 214 8.61 -3.25 -17.97
CA THR A 214 8.24 -2.01 -18.64
C THR A 214 6.75 -1.73 -18.49
N ALA A 215 6.38 -0.45 -18.56
CA ALA A 215 5.00 -0.02 -18.70
C ALA A 215 4.64 0.34 -20.16
N ASN A 216 5.58 0.19 -21.11
CA ASN A 216 5.36 0.49 -22.52
C ASN A 216 4.35 -0.51 -23.14
N LEU A 217 3.20 0.00 -23.56
CA LEU A 217 2.09 -0.83 -24.02
C LEU A 217 2.42 -1.61 -25.31
N TYR A 218 3.31 -1.12 -26.18
CA TYR A 218 3.70 -1.87 -27.39
C TYR A 218 4.59 -3.06 -27.09
N LEU A 219 5.46 -2.97 -26.08
CA LEU A 219 6.25 -4.11 -25.62
C LEU A 219 5.37 -5.13 -24.91
N ILE A 220 4.40 -4.67 -24.11
CA ILE A 220 3.37 -5.53 -23.50
C ILE A 220 2.54 -6.22 -24.58
N PHE A 221 2.14 -5.50 -25.63
CA PHE A 221 1.37 -6.06 -26.75
C PHE A 221 2.18 -7.12 -27.49
N ARG A 222 3.45 -6.86 -27.79
CA ARG A 222 4.35 -7.85 -28.38
C ARG A 222 4.45 -9.11 -27.52
N ASP A 223 4.69 -8.97 -26.22
CA ASP A 223 4.78 -10.12 -25.32
C ASP A 223 3.46 -10.89 -25.31
N TYR A 224 2.32 -10.21 -25.17
CA TYR A 224 1.00 -10.82 -25.19
C TYR A 224 0.74 -11.66 -26.44
N LEU A 225 1.14 -11.18 -27.63
CA LEU A 225 0.99 -11.93 -28.88
C LEU A 225 1.78 -13.25 -28.86
N ILE A 226 2.97 -13.25 -28.26
CA ILE A 226 3.89 -14.39 -28.27
C ILE A 226 3.64 -15.35 -27.10
N ASN A 227 3.21 -14.81 -25.97
CA ASN A 227 3.12 -15.53 -24.71
C ASN A 227 2.12 -16.69 -24.81
N ASN A 228 2.47 -17.85 -24.24
CA ASN A 228 1.58 -19.01 -24.21
C ASN A 228 0.32 -18.78 -23.36
N ASP A 229 0.41 -17.92 -22.33
CA ASP A 229 -0.78 -17.45 -21.59
C ASP A 229 -1.44 -16.23 -22.25
N GLY A 230 -1.10 -15.93 -23.50
CA GLY A 230 -1.66 -14.85 -24.34
C GLY A 230 -2.18 -15.43 -25.66
N ALA A 231 -1.78 -14.85 -26.79
CA ALA A 231 -2.20 -15.35 -28.11
C ALA A 231 -1.36 -16.54 -28.63
N GLY A 232 -0.23 -16.86 -28.00
CA GLY A 232 0.57 -18.05 -28.31
C GLY A 232 1.19 -18.09 -29.72
N ILE A 233 1.35 -16.93 -30.37
CA ILE A 233 1.91 -16.84 -31.72
C ILE A 233 3.43 -17.06 -31.65
N SER A 234 3.97 -17.89 -32.53
CA SER A 234 5.43 -18.07 -32.60
C SER A 234 6.13 -16.73 -32.89
N ALA A 235 7.15 -16.42 -32.08
CA ALA A 235 7.95 -15.20 -32.24
C ALA A 235 8.55 -15.03 -33.64
N ALA A 236 8.73 -16.12 -34.40
CA ALA A 236 9.21 -16.08 -35.78
C ALA A 236 8.26 -15.31 -36.74
N TYR A 237 6.96 -15.28 -36.44
CA TYR A 237 5.96 -14.54 -37.20
C TYR A 237 5.82 -13.08 -36.78
N ILE A 238 6.53 -12.61 -35.75
CA ILE A 238 6.45 -11.23 -35.30
C ILE A 238 7.54 -10.39 -35.96
N ASP A 239 7.17 -9.20 -36.42
CA ASP A 239 8.12 -8.20 -36.94
C ASP A 239 8.67 -7.33 -35.81
N ASP A 240 9.80 -7.75 -35.25
CA ASP A 240 10.45 -7.05 -34.14
C ASP A 240 10.91 -5.63 -34.47
N ALA A 241 11.13 -5.30 -35.75
CA ALA A 241 11.51 -3.95 -36.15
C ALA A 241 10.35 -2.96 -36.02
N ASP A 242 9.14 -3.38 -36.41
CA ASP A 242 7.94 -2.55 -36.24
C ASP A 242 7.60 -2.36 -34.75
N PHE A 243 7.69 -3.43 -33.94
CA PHE A 243 7.48 -3.31 -32.49
C PHE A 243 8.57 -2.47 -31.81
N ALA A 244 9.82 -2.50 -32.28
CA ALA A 244 10.88 -1.62 -31.81
C ALA A 244 10.59 -0.14 -32.14
N ALA A 245 10.12 0.16 -33.35
CA ALA A 245 9.73 1.50 -33.75
C ALA A 245 8.51 1.99 -32.93
N ALA A 246 7.50 1.14 -32.75
CA ALA A 246 6.33 1.42 -31.94
C ALA A 246 6.68 1.65 -30.47
N ALA A 247 7.57 0.84 -29.88
CA ALA A 247 8.04 1.02 -28.51
C ALA A 247 8.76 2.37 -28.35
N THR A 248 9.58 2.78 -29.32
CA THR A 248 10.24 4.10 -29.32
C THR A 248 9.21 5.23 -29.34
N LEU A 249 8.14 5.09 -30.12
CA LEU A 249 7.04 6.04 -30.09
C LEU A 249 6.32 6.04 -28.74
N GLY A 250 6.08 4.87 -28.15
CA GLY A 250 5.41 4.74 -26.85
C GLY A 250 6.16 5.44 -25.71
N ASP A 251 7.49 5.52 -25.81
CA ASP A 251 8.36 6.20 -24.85
C ASP A 251 8.50 7.71 -25.08
N GLU A 252 7.92 8.26 -26.16
CA GLU A 252 7.93 9.70 -26.44
C GLU A 252 7.33 10.48 -25.26
N ILE A 253 8.05 11.50 -24.82
CA ILE A 253 7.68 12.34 -23.68
C ILE A 253 6.79 13.48 -24.17
N LEU A 254 5.61 13.60 -23.58
CA LEU A 254 4.62 14.62 -23.88
C LEU A 254 4.45 15.54 -22.66
N PRO A 255 4.40 16.87 -22.84
CA PRO A 255 4.12 17.79 -21.76
C PRO A 255 2.66 17.66 -21.30
N THR A 256 2.40 17.81 -19.99
CA THR A 256 1.04 17.89 -19.44
C THR A 256 0.73 19.29 -18.94
N ASN A 257 -0.56 19.60 -18.88
CA ASN A 257 -1.09 20.76 -18.20
C ASN A 257 -0.68 20.70 -16.72
N GLY A 258 -0.17 21.81 -16.16
CA GLY A 258 0.36 21.85 -14.80
C GLY A 258 1.88 21.57 -14.64
N GLY A 259 2.65 21.48 -15.75
CA GLY A 259 4.12 21.53 -15.70
C GLY A 259 4.82 20.16 -15.53
N GLY A 260 4.12 19.06 -15.80
CA GLY A 260 4.66 17.71 -15.79
C GLY A 260 4.89 17.14 -17.19
N THR A 261 5.29 15.87 -17.24
CA THR A 261 5.41 15.11 -18.50
C THR A 261 4.88 13.70 -18.34
N VAL A 262 4.32 13.15 -19.41
CA VAL A 262 3.86 11.76 -19.51
C VAL A 262 4.46 11.09 -20.72
N ARG A 263 4.58 9.76 -20.70
CA ARG A 263 4.95 9.00 -21.89
C ARG A 263 3.72 8.68 -22.73
N ARG A 264 3.89 8.64 -24.05
CA ARG A 264 2.80 8.58 -25.03
C ARG A 264 1.90 7.35 -24.88
N TYR A 265 2.46 6.16 -24.68
CA TYR A 265 1.72 4.90 -24.60
C TYR A 265 2.22 4.01 -23.46
N HIS A 266 2.05 4.48 -22.23
CA HIS A 266 2.40 3.75 -21.01
C HIS A 266 1.15 3.38 -20.22
N GLY A 267 1.15 2.20 -19.60
CA GLY A 267 0.00 1.72 -18.85
C GLY A 267 0.21 0.34 -18.24
N GLN A 268 -0.90 -0.37 -18.10
CA GLN A 268 -0.97 -1.74 -17.59
C GLN A 268 -1.79 -2.63 -18.52
N LEU A 269 -1.75 -3.93 -18.28
CA LEU A 269 -2.72 -4.86 -18.83
C LEU A 269 -3.06 -5.91 -17.77
N SER A 270 -4.34 -6.23 -17.61
CA SER A 270 -4.80 -7.29 -16.72
C SER A 270 -5.94 -8.06 -17.37
N TYR A 271 -5.83 -9.38 -17.39
CA TYR A 271 -6.83 -10.26 -17.98
C TYR A 271 -6.89 -11.62 -17.28
N THR A 272 -8.02 -12.30 -17.40
CA THR A 272 -8.15 -13.71 -17.05
C THR A 272 -7.76 -14.56 -18.25
N LEU A 273 -7.17 -15.72 -18.02
CA LEU A 273 -6.80 -16.65 -19.09
C LEU A 273 -8.02 -17.28 -19.81
N GLU A 274 -9.23 -16.92 -19.38
CA GLU A 274 -10.51 -17.29 -20.01
C GLU A 274 -11.01 -16.23 -21.00
N THR A 275 -10.38 -15.04 -21.04
CA THR A 275 -10.76 -13.98 -21.98
C THR A 275 -10.29 -14.34 -23.39
N GLU A 276 -11.15 -14.13 -24.39
CA GLU A 276 -10.81 -14.43 -25.78
C GLU A 276 -9.63 -13.55 -26.24
N PRO A 277 -8.64 -14.09 -26.99
CA PRO A 277 -7.47 -13.31 -27.33
C PRO A 277 -7.75 -12.04 -28.14
N VAL A 278 -8.76 -12.07 -29.01
CA VAL A 278 -9.16 -10.92 -29.84
C VAL A 278 -9.62 -9.74 -28.98
N ASP A 279 -10.30 -10.00 -27.87
CA ASP A 279 -10.80 -8.94 -26.97
C ASP A 279 -9.66 -8.19 -26.29
N ILE A 280 -8.57 -8.89 -25.97
CA ILE A 280 -7.38 -8.29 -25.37
C ILE A 280 -6.60 -7.47 -26.41
N ILE A 281 -6.54 -7.95 -27.65
CA ILE A 281 -5.96 -7.21 -28.78
C ILE A 281 -6.73 -5.90 -28.97
N ASP A 282 -8.07 -5.96 -29.03
CA ASP A 282 -8.93 -4.77 -29.18
C ASP A 282 -8.75 -3.74 -28.04
N ARG A 283 -8.54 -4.22 -26.81
CA ARG A 283 -8.24 -3.36 -25.64
C ARG A 283 -6.90 -2.65 -25.80
N LEU A 284 -5.86 -3.37 -26.21
CA LEU A 284 -4.53 -2.81 -26.46
C LEU A 284 -4.52 -1.86 -27.67
N GLU A 285 -5.23 -2.19 -28.74
CA GLU A 285 -5.43 -1.29 -29.90
C GLU A 285 -6.22 -0.05 -29.49
N THR A 286 -7.23 -0.18 -28.63
CA THR A 286 -7.98 0.98 -28.10
C THR A 286 -7.08 1.89 -27.27
N ALA A 287 -6.22 1.33 -26.42
CA ALA A 287 -5.31 2.10 -25.57
C ALA A 287 -4.17 2.74 -26.40
N THR A 288 -3.64 2.06 -27.40
CA THR A 288 -2.47 2.53 -28.16
C THR A 288 -2.81 3.24 -29.47
N ASP A 289 -4.05 3.12 -29.93
CA ASP A 289 -4.44 3.45 -31.31
C ASP A 289 -3.56 2.76 -32.38
N GLY A 290 -2.99 1.60 -32.01
CA GLY A 290 -2.22 0.75 -32.89
C GLY A 290 -3.12 -0.10 -33.77
N ARG A 291 -2.58 -0.56 -34.90
CA ARG A 291 -3.22 -1.51 -35.81
C ARG A 291 -2.25 -2.63 -36.14
N LEU A 292 -2.65 -3.88 -35.92
CA LEU A 292 -1.90 -5.03 -36.42
C LEU A 292 -2.04 -5.15 -37.94
N ILE A 293 -0.92 -5.41 -38.62
CA ILE A 293 -0.89 -5.57 -40.08
C ILE A 293 -0.14 -6.85 -40.46
N LEU A 294 -0.59 -7.50 -41.54
CA LEU A 294 0.16 -8.58 -42.17
C LEU A 294 1.08 -7.99 -43.23
N LYS A 295 2.39 -8.06 -43.00
CA LYS A 295 3.38 -7.55 -43.94
C LYS A 295 3.57 -8.49 -45.12
N PRO A 296 4.08 -8.01 -46.27
CA PRO A 296 4.37 -8.84 -47.44
C PRO A 296 5.33 -10.01 -47.17
N ASN A 297 6.16 -9.91 -46.12
CA ASN A 297 7.07 -10.97 -45.68
C ASN A 297 6.36 -12.07 -44.85
N GLY A 298 5.04 -12.02 -44.70
CA GLY A 298 4.25 -12.97 -43.92
C GLY A 298 4.32 -12.77 -42.40
N LYS A 299 5.00 -11.71 -41.93
CA LYS A 299 5.08 -11.38 -40.51
C LYS A 299 3.97 -10.41 -40.09
N ILE A 300 3.58 -10.52 -38.83
CA ILE A 300 2.67 -9.61 -38.16
C ILE A 300 3.49 -8.41 -37.67
N GLY A 301 3.23 -7.26 -38.29
CA GLY A 301 3.74 -5.96 -37.87
C GLY A 301 2.70 -5.16 -37.10
N ILE A 302 3.12 -4.02 -36.57
CA ILE A 302 2.24 -3.08 -35.88
C ILE A 302 2.45 -1.67 -36.43
N GLN A 303 1.36 -1.04 -36.83
CA GLN A 303 1.34 0.39 -37.15
C GLN A 303 0.97 1.16 -35.88
N PRO A 304 1.89 1.95 -35.32
CA PRO A 304 1.62 2.63 -34.08
C PRO A 304 0.68 3.84 -34.27
N GLY A 305 0.05 4.28 -33.16
CA GLY A 305 -0.91 5.38 -33.11
C GLY A 305 -0.25 6.75 -33.27
N LYS A 306 0.10 7.13 -34.49
CA LYS A 306 0.61 8.46 -34.81
C LYS A 306 0.25 8.85 -36.24
N TRP A 307 0.11 10.16 -36.46
CA TRP A 307 0.04 10.70 -37.81
C TRP A 307 1.31 10.39 -38.59
N VAL A 308 1.16 9.70 -39.71
CA VAL A 308 2.20 9.53 -40.71
C VAL A 308 1.69 10.23 -41.96
N GLU A 309 2.52 11.09 -42.54
CA GLU A 309 2.14 11.84 -43.72
C GLU A 309 1.86 10.86 -44.88
N PRO A 310 0.66 10.91 -45.50
CA PRO A 310 0.32 9.98 -46.57
C PRO A 310 1.29 10.12 -47.75
N THR A 311 1.87 9.00 -48.18
CA THR A 311 2.77 8.96 -49.35
C THR A 311 2.05 8.52 -50.63
N VAL A 312 0.92 7.84 -50.48
CA VAL A 312 0.10 7.34 -51.59
C VAL A 312 -1.03 8.31 -51.87
N SER A 313 -1.12 8.73 -53.13
CA SER A 313 -2.17 9.61 -53.64
C SER A 313 -2.99 8.89 -54.70
N ILE A 314 -4.29 8.81 -54.50
CA ILE A 314 -5.29 8.30 -55.45
C ILE A 314 -5.93 9.52 -56.14
N ALA A 315 -5.61 9.70 -57.41
CA ALA A 315 -6.20 10.75 -58.23
C ALA A 315 -7.61 10.35 -58.71
N ASP A 316 -8.43 11.34 -59.05
CA ASP A 316 -9.81 11.16 -59.51
C ASP A 316 -9.93 10.16 -60.67
N GLY A 317 -8.98 10.20 -61.62
CA GLY A 317 -8.96 9.29 -62.77
C GLY A 317 -8.72 7.81 -62.46
N HIS A 318 -8.37 7.44 -61.23
CA HIS A 318 -8.28 6.05 -60.77
C HIS A 318 -9.53 5.57 -60.03
N LEU A 319 -10.49 6.46 -59.78
CA LEU A 319 -11.76 6.13 -59.15
C LEU A 319 -12.71 5.57 -60.20
N ILE A 320 -13.25 4.38 -59.92
CA ILE A 320 -14.31 3.75 -60.71
C ILE A 320 -15.67 4.18 -60.18
N ASP A 321 -15.81 4.19 -58.85
CA ASP A 321 -17.04 4.57 -58.15
C ASP A 321 -16.70 5.12 -56.76
N TYR A 322 -17.59 5.92 -56.18
CA TYR A 322 -17.45 6.42 -54.82
C TYR A 322 -18.82 6.71 -54.19
N GLU A 323 -18.93 6.39 -52.90
CA GLU A 323 -20.06 6.72 -52.06
C GLU A 323 -19.50 7.38 -50.81
N LEU A 324 -19.51 8.72 -50.75
CA LEU A 324 -19.03 9.50 -49.61
C LEU A 324 -20.15 10.35 -49.04
N SER A 325 -20.24 10.35 -47.71
CA SER A 325 -21.24 11.10 -46.96
C SER A 325 -20.58 12.02 -45.95
N ASP A 326 -21.26 13.13 -45.64
CA ASP A 326 -20.82 14.05 -44.60
C ASP A 326 -21.31 13.57 -43.23
N SER A 327 -20.38 13.01 -42.43
CA SER A 327 -20.65 12.59 -41.06
C SER A 327 -20.38 13.68 -40.01
N SER A 328 -20.17 14.93 -40.46
CA SER A 328 -19.85 16.05 -39.58
C SER A 328 -21.05 16.80 -39.01
N GLY A 329 -22.25 16.53 -39.54
CA GLY A 329 -23.48 17.27 -39.21
C GLY A 329 -24.14 16.97 -37.86
N PRO A 330 -25.22 17.72 -37.51
CA PRO A 330 -25.91 17.66 -36.22
C PRO A 330 -26.66 16.35 -35.94
N LEU A 331 -26.79 15.47 -36.93
CA LEU A 331 -27.37 14.14 -36.76
C LEU A 331 -26.37 13.10 -36.24
N ARG A 332 -25.12 13.49 -35.95
CA ARG A 332 -24.04 12.61 -35.47
C ARG A 332 -24.46 11.74 -34.28
N GLU A 333 -24.03 10.48 -34.30
CA GLU A 333 -24.37 9.51 -33.25
C GLU A 333 -23.76 9.85 -31.88
N ALA A 334 -22.63 10.58 -31.85
CA ALA A 334 -21.94 10.99 -30.62
C ALA A 334 -21.60 12.48 -30.64
N ASN A 335 -21.87 13.18 -29.55
CA ASN A 335 -21.41 14.57 -29.32
C ASN A 335 -20.65 14.71 -28.00
N GLU A 336 -20.48 13.61 -27.27
CA GLU A 336 -19.66 13.52 -26.08
C GLU A 336 -18.93 12.16 -26.05
N VAL A 337 -17.63 12.16 -25.75
CA VAL A 337 -16.83 10.95 -25.56
C VAL A 337 -16.19 10.98 -24.18
N THR A 338 -16.37 9.91 -23.41
CA THR A 338 -15.75 9.75 -22.09
C THR A 338 -14.89 8.50 -22.06
N VAL A 339 -13.74 8.57 -21.39
CA VAL A 339 -12.84 7.43 -21.24
C VAL A 339 -12.70 7.07 -19.76
N LYS A 340 -13.06 5.85 -19.43
CA LYS A 340 -12.79 5.23 -18.13
C LYS A 340 -11.42 4.59 -18.15
N TYR A 341 -10.60 4.94 -17.17
CA TYR A 341 -9.22 4.50 -17.04
C TYR A 341 -8.91 4.14 -15.59
N THR A 342 -7.78 3.47 -15.36
CA THR A 342 -7.31 3.15 -14.01
C THR A 342 -6.50 4.33 -13.48
N ASN A 343 -6.84 4.92 -12.34
CA ASN A 343 -6.07 6.04 -11.79
C ASN A 343 -5.15 5.59 -10.64
N PRO A 344 -3.83 5.49 -10.84
CA PRO A 344 -2.88 5.14 -9.77
C PRO A 344 -2.93 6.10 -8.58
N LEU A 345 -3.18 7.40 -8.81
CA LEU A 345 -3.24 8.41 -7.76
C LEU A 345 -4.47 8.24 -6.86
N ALA A 346 -5.57 7.71 -7.41
CA ALA A 346 -6.75 7.34 -6.65
C ALA A 346 -6.69 5.86 -6.22
N ALA A 347 -5.53 5.42 -5.72
CA ALA A 347 -5.30 4.05 -5.24
C ALA A 347 -5.65 2.96 -6.29
N TYR A 348 -5.36 3.20 -7.57
CA TYR A 348 -5.68 2.31 -8.71
C TYR A 348 -7.19 2.04 -8.86
N SER A 349 -8.04 3.02 -8.57
CA SER A 349 -9.49 2.91 -8.78
C SER A 349 -9.90 3.33 -10.20
N GLU A 350 -11.12 2.97 -10.60
CA GLU A 350 -11.71 3.47 -11.84
C GLU A 350 -11.93 4.98 -11.73
N ALA A 351 -11.50 5.70 -12.75
CA ALA A 351 -11.74 7.12 -12.90
C ALA A 351 -12.18 7.43 -14.32
N THR A 352 -12.95 8.50 -14.49
CA THR A 352 -13.41 8.99 -15.80
C THR A 352 -12.59 10.21 -16.18
N SER A 353 -12.14 10.28 -17.43
CA SER A 353 -11.48 11.46 -17.98
C SER A 353 -12.45 12.65 -18.05
N ASP A 354 -11.90 13.86 -18.19
CA ASP A 354 -12.71 15.00 -18.59
C ASP A 354 -13.40 14.67 -19.93
N PRO A 355 -14.72 14.85 -20.09
CA PRO A 355 -15.42 14.51 -21.33
C PRO A 355 -14.92 15.32 -22.52
N TRP A 356 -14.85 14.70 -23.71
CA TRP A 356 -14.62 15.41 -24.96
C TRP A 356 -15.98 15.79 -25.56
N ARG A 357 -16.32 17.08 -25.56
CA ARG A 357 -17.67 17.57 -25.90
C ARG A 357 -17.65 18.51 -27.09
N ASP A 358 -18.70 18.41 -27.90
CA ASP A 358 -19.05 19.37 -28.94
C ASP A 358 -20.22 20.21 -28.46
N GLU A 359 -19.92 21.33 -27.79
CA GLU A 359 -20.94 22.19 -27.16
C GLU A 359 -21.90 22.80 -28.19
N ASP A 360 -21.44 23.05 -29.41
CA ASP A 360 -22.27 23.58 -30.49
C ASP A 360 -23.28 22.54 -30.96
N ALA A 361 -22.84 21.29 -31.19
CA ALA A 361 -23.74 20.19 -31.55
C ALA A 361 -24.74 19.86 -30.42
N ILE A 362 -24.30 19.92 -29.16
CA ILE A 362 -25.19 19.73 -28.00
C ILE A 362 -26.25 20.84 -27.94
N SER A 363 -25.84 22.10 -28.17
CA SER A 363 -26.74 23.25 -28.15
C SER A 363 -27.77 23.19 -29.29
N GLN A 364 -27.36 22.77 -30.49
CA GLN A 364 -28.26 22.64 -31.64
C GLN A 364 -29.28 21.49 -31.50
N THR A 365 -28.84 20.35 -30.96
CA THR A 365 -29.70 19.15 -30.84
C THR A 365 -30.50 19.10 -29.53
N GLY A 366 -30.08 19.86 -28.52
CA GLY A 366 -30.64 19.83 -27.17
C GLY A 366 -30.47 18.49 -26.44
N ARG A 367 -29.58 17.61 -26.92
CA ARG A 367 -29.38 16.26 -26.35
C ARG A 367 -27.90 15.93 -26.26
N VAL A 368 -27.50 15.34 -25.14
CA VAL A 368 -26.16 14.74 -24.98
C VAL A 368 -26.23 13.27 -25.42
N ARG A 369 -25.36 12.90 -26.35
CA ARG A 369 -25.15 11.56 -26.89
C ARG A 369 -23.72 11.14 -26.52
N ALA A 370 -23.59 10.58 -25.33
CA ALA A 370 -22.31 10.19 -24.76
C ALA A 370 -21.92 8.76 -25.17
N ILE A 371 -20.69 8.59 -25.66
CA ILE A 371 -20.06 7.27 -25.86
C ILE A 371 -19.02 7.06 -24.76
N PRO A 372 -19.26 6.13 -23.81
CA PRO A 372 -18.25 5.71 -22.86
C PRO A 372 -17.31 4.67 -23.47
N ILE A 373 -16.01 4.87 -23.26
CA ILE A 373 -14.96 3.93 -23.62
C ILE A 373 -14.34 3.39 -22.34
N GLU A 374 -14.25 2.07 -22.22
CA GLU A 374 -13.51 1.41 -21.14
C GLU A 374 -12.11 1.07 -21.63
N ALA A 375 -11.10 1.70 -21.03
CA ALA A 375 -9.68 1.50 -21.35
C ALA A 375 -8.87 1.45 -20.05
N TYR A 376 -9.05 0.38 -19.27
CA TYR A 376 -8.38 0.20 -17.97
C TYR A 376 -6.87 -0.09 -18.09
N GLU A 377 -6.39 -0.26 -19.31
CA GLU A 377 -4.97 -0.32 -19.66
C GLU A 377 -4.29 1.03 -19.45
N ILE A 378 -5.06 2.12 -19.59
CA ILE A 378 -4.56 3.49 -19.44
C ILE A 378 -4.46 3.84 -17.95
N GLN A 379 -3.34 4.47 -17.57
CA GLN A 379 -3.05 4.87 -16.19
C GLN A 379 -2.93 6.38 -15.96
N ASN A 380 -3.19 7.20 -16.97
CA ASN A 380 -3.06 8.65 -16.89
C ASN A 380 -4.18 9.36 -17.66
N HIS A 381 -4.67 10.46 -17.09
CA HIS A 381 -5.72 11.29 -17.69
C HIS A 381 -5.33 11.87 -19.05
N HIS A 382 -4.11 12.37 -19.24
CA HIS A 382 -3.63 12.90 -20.53
C HIS A 382 -3.73 11.85 -21.64
N HIS A 383 -3.36 10.59 -21.34
CA HIS A 383 -3.49 9.49 -22.30
C HIS A 383 -4.96 9.14 -22.57
N ALA A 384 -5.80 9.11 -21.54
CA ALA A 384 -7.24 8.91 -21.70
C ALA A 384 -7.88 10.01 -22.58
N ARG A 385 -7.47 11.27 -22.41
CA ARG A 385 -7.93 12.41 -23.22
C ARG A 385 -7.51 12.32 -24.68
N ARG A 386 -6.29 11.84 -24.96
CA ARG A 386 -5.86 11.55 -26.34
C ARG A 386 -6.73 10.50 -27.00
N VAL A 387 -7.06 9.41 -26.30
CA VAL A 387 -7.96 8.37 -26.84
C VAL A 387 -9.37 8.92 -27.06
N ALA A 388 -9.87 9.76 -26.15
CA ALA A 388 -11.16 10.45 -26.32
C ALA A 388 -11.16 11.32 -27.58
N LYS A 389 -10.12 12.13 -27.79
CA LYS A 389 -9.94 12.96 -29.00
C LYS A 389 -9.92 12.11 -30.26
N LEU A 390 -9.12 11.05 -30.30
CA LEU A 390 -9.01 10.16 -31.47
C LEU A 390 -10.36 9.54 -31.83
N LYS A 391 -11.11 9.05 -30.84
CA LYS A 391 -12.44 8.46 -31.07
C LYS A 391 -13.47 9.51 -31.49
N PHE A 392 -13.43 10.70 -30.89
CA PHE A 392 -14.27 11.82 -31.30
C PHE A 392 -13.99 12.21 -32.75
N CYS A 393 -12.72 12.48 -33.11
CA CYS A 393 -12.30 12.82 -34.47
C CYS A 393 -12.71 11.75 -35.50
N ARG A 394 -12.70 10.47 -35.12
CA ARG A 394 -13.16 9.40 -36.00
C ARG A 394 -14.66 9.39 -36.24
N ALA A 395 -15.44 9.57 -35.18
CA ALA A 395 -16.88 9.71 -35.27
C ALA A 395 -17.31 11.02 -35.96
N SER A 396 -16.42 12.02 -35.97
CA SER A 396 -16.67 13.36 -36.48
C SER A 396 -16.05 13.64 -37.85
N ALA A 397 -15.76 12.61 -38.66
CA ALA A 397 -15.20 12.79 -40.01
C ALA A 397 -16.06 13.74 -40.85
N ARG A 398 -15.42 14.64 -41.61
CA ARG A 398 -16.12 15.45 -42.63
C ARG A 398 -16.59 14.57 -43.78
N TRP A 399 -15.76 13.65 -44.25
CA TRP A 399 -16.12 12.71 -45.30
C TRP A 399 -15.91 11.29 -44.79
N ARG A 400 -16.91 10.42 -44.97
CA ARG A 400 -16.80 8.99 -44.70
C ARG A 400 -17.63 8.19 -45.68
N GLY A 401 -17.10 7.06 -46.12
CA GLY A 401 -17.80 6.12 -47.00
C GLY A 401 -16.83 5.22 -47.73
N SER A 402 -17.16 4.78 -48.94
CA SER A 402 -16.31 3.89 -49.73
C SER A 402 -15.91 4.49 -51.07
N ILE A 403 -14.69 4.16 -51.51
CA ILE A 403 -14.22 4.38 -52.87
C ILE A 403 -13.90 3.02 -53.50
N ILE A 404 -14.17 2.89 -54.80
CA ILE A 404 -13.77 1.77 -55.63
C ILE A 404 -12.78 2.29 -56.65
N THR A 405 -11.62 1.64 -56.72
CA THR A 405 -10.50 2.04 -57.57
C THR A 405 -10.12 0.92 -58.53
N ASP A 406 -9.43 1.28 -59.60
CA ASP A 406 -8.68 0.30 -60.39
C ASP A 406 -7.53 -0.33 -59.56
N LEU A 407 -6.71 -1.17 -60.20
CA LEU A 407 -5.57 -1.82 -59.54
C LEU A 407 -4.52 -0.83 -58.98
N TYR A 408 -4.58 0.47 -59.32
CA TYR A 408 -3.73 1.48 -58.70
C TYR A 408 -3.99 1.57 -57.18
N GLY A 409 -5.21 1.26 -56.75
CA GLY A 409 -5.59 1.16 -55.33
C GLY A 409 -4.74 0.18 -54.52
N LEU A 410 -4.10 -0.81 -55.16
CA LEU A 410 -3.17 -1.74 -54.49
C LEU A 410 -1.99 -1.02 -53.81
N LYS A 411 -1.63 0.19 -54.26
CA LYS A 411 -0.60 1.00 -53.58
C LYS A 411 -0.99 1.41 -52.16
N ALA A 412 -2.29 1.50 -51.87
CA ALA A 412 -2.79 1.81 -50.53
C ALA A 412 -2.74 0.60 -49.58
N ARG A 413 -2.34 -0.58 -50.05
CA ARG A 413 -2.25 -1.78 -49.22
C ARG A 413 -1.24 -1.56 -48.09
N ASN A 414 -1.68 -1.83 -46.87
CA ASN A 414 -0.92 -1.56 -45.64
C ASN A 414 -0.60 -0.08 -45.39
N GLU A 415 -1.22 0.87 -46.10
CA GLU A 415 -1.14 2.28 -45.74
C GLU A 415 -2.26 2.63 -44.75
N ARG A 416 -1.92 3.34 -43.68
CA ARG A 416 -2.93 3.82 -42.73
C ARG A 416 -3.68 5.03 -43.27
N PHE A 417 -2.94 5.93 -43.94
CA PHE A 417 -3.48 7.16 -44.49
C PHE A 417 -3.10 7.29 -45.97
N ILE A 418 -4.04 7.76 -46.77
CA ILE A 418 -3.89 8.03 -48.21
C ILE A 418 -4.37 9.44 -48.53
N ARG A 419 -3.94 10.01 -49.65
CA ARG A 419 -4.54 11.23 -50.22
C ARG A 419 -5.51 10.84 -51.32
N VAL A 420 -6.71 11.40 -51.30
CA VAL A 420 -7.75 11.12 -52.31
C VAL A 420 -8.19 12.42 -52.95
N GLN A 421 -8.32 12.40 -54.27
CA GLN A 421 -8.94 13.47 -55.05
C GLN A 421 -10.28 12.98 -55.59
N VAL A 422 -11.35 13.72 -55.30
CA VAL A 422 -12.70 13.52 -55.85
C VAL A 422 -13.19 14.89 -56.32
N LEU A 423 -13.04 15.17 -57.61
CA LEU A 423 -13.25 16.51 -58.15
C LEU A 423 -14.71 16.96 -58.03
N ASP A 424 -15.66 16.05 -58.22
CA ASP A 424 -17.10 16.31 -58.12
C ASP A 424 -17.54 16.77 -56.72
N LEU A 425 -16.84 16.32 -55.67
CA LEU A 425 -17.09 16.70 -54.28
C LEU A 425 -16.17 17.83 -53.79
N GLY A 426 -15.33 18.38 -54.67
CA GLY A 426 -14.35 19.41 -54.33
C GLY A 426 -13.23 18.94 -53.40
N ILE A 427 -12.98 17.63 -53.36
CA ILE A 427 -11.92 17.03 -52.54
C ILE A 427 -10.65 17.02 -53.38
N ASP A 428 -9.65 17.83 -53.02
CA ASP A 428 -8.37 17.92 -53.74
C ASP A 428 -7.21 17.37 -52.90
N PHE A 429 -6.86 16.10 -53.15
CA PHE A 429 -5.82 15.37 -52.42
C PHE A 429 -5.89 15.53 -50.90
N GLU A 430 -7.10 15.57 -50.34
CA GLU A 430 -7.31 15.58 -48.89
C GLU A 430 -6.89 14.23 -48.29
N ALA A 431 -6.50 14.23 -47.01
CA ALA A 431 -6.03 13.03 -46.34
C ALA A 431 -7.19 12.21 -45.75
N PHE A 432 -7.14 10.90 -45.97
CA PHE A 432 -8.11 9.93 -45.50
C PHE A 432 -7.43 8.76 -44.77
N GLU A 433 -8.02 8.29 -43.68
CA GLU A 433 -7.67 7.02 -43.03
C GLU A 433 -8.38 5.87 -43.75
N VAL A 434 -7.64 4.79 -44.04
CA VAL A 434 -8.16 3.57 -44.66
C VAL A 434 -8.69 2.64 -43.56
N GLU A 435 -10.01 2.59 -43.41
CA GLU A 435 -10.70 1.80 -42.37
C GLU A 435 -10.83 0.33 -42.79
N SER A 436 -11.10 0.06 -44.07
CA SER A 436 -11.11 -1.29 -44.64
C SER A 436 -10.47 -1.30 -46.02
N PHE A 437 -10.00 -2.48 -46.43
CA PHE A 437 -9.37 -2.72 -47.72
C PHE A 437 -9.82 -4.09 -48.22
N GLU A 438 -10.49 -4.12 -49.36
CA GLU A 438 -11.06 -5.32 -49.98
C GLU A 438 -10.59 -5.42 -51.44
N GLU A 439 -10.07 -6.60 -51.80
CA GLU A 439 -9.62 -6.94 -53.15
C GLU A 439 -10.73 -7.76 -53.81
N ASP A 440 -11.20 -7.34 -54.98
CA ASP A 440 -12.12 -8.11 -55.81
C ASP A 440 -11.37 -8.67 -57.03
N ASP A 441 -11.08 -9.97 -56.96
CA ASP A 441 -10.31 -10.70 -57.97
C ASP A 441 -11.08 -10.87 -59.30
N ASP A 442 -12.42 -10.85 -59.26
CA ASP A 442 -13.25 -11.05 -60.45
C ASP A 442 -13.34 -9.77 -61.28
N THR A 443 -13.51 -8.63 -60.61
CA THR A 443 -13.60 -7.32 -61.27
C THR A 443 -12.25 -6.61 -61.40
N MET A 444 -11.19 -7.13 -60.76
CA MET A 444 -9.87 -6.50 -60.68
C MET A 444 -9.95 -5.07 -60.10
N THR A 445 -10.80 -4.88 -59.10
CA THR A 445 -11.02 -3.59 -58.44
C THR A 445 -10.66 -3.67 -56.96
N ILE A 446 -10.37 -2.50 -56.38
CA ILE A 446 -10.03 -2.36 -54.97
C ILE A 446 -11.06 -1.46 -54.32
N LYS A 447 -11.78 -2.00 -53.34
CA LYS A 447 -12.74 -1.25 -52.52
C LYS A 447 -12.11 -0.88 -51.20
N MET A 448 -12.18 0.41 -50.85
CA MET A 448 -11.67 0.93 -49.58
C MET A 448 -12.77 1.71 -48.87
N THR A 449 -13.03 1.39 -47.60
CA THR A 449 -13.77 2.31 -46.73
C THR A 449 -12.80 3.33 -46.16
N ILE A 450 -13.08 4.61 -46.37
CA ILE A 450 -12.21 5.72 -46.03
C ILE A 450 -12.94 6.77 -45.20
N ALA A 451 -12.19 7.47 -44.36
CA ALA A 451 -12.70 8.61 -43.59
C ALA A 451 -11.68 9.75 -43.51
N SER A 452 -12.12 10.98 -43.73
CA SER A 452 -11.23 12.17 -43.75
C SER A 452 -10.58 12.38 -42.38
N ARG A 453 -9.26 12.60 -42.34
CA ARG A 453 -8.49 12.87 -41.13
C ARG A 453 -7.43 13.94 -41.36
N THR A 454 -6.98 14.55 -40.27
CA THR A 454 -5.87 15.50 -40.28
C THR A 454 -4.91 15.19 -39.14
N ALA A 455 -3.67 15.67 -39.27
CA ALA A 455 -2.63 15.51 -38.24
C ALA A 455 -3.07 15.97 -36.84
N ALA A 456 -3.94 17.00 -36.78
CA ALA A 456 -4.47 17.58 -35.55
C ALA A 456 -5.17 16.57 -34.64
N MET A 457 -5.64 15.43 -35.15
CA MET A 457 -6.26 14.38 -34.32
C MET A 457 -5.27 13.74 -33.33
N TYR A 458 -3.97 13.75 -33.63
CA TYR A 458 -2.91 13.16 -32.79
C TYR A 458 -2.20 14.16 -31.88
N GLU A 459 -2.52 15.45 -32.02
CA GLU A 459 -1.97 16.53 -31.20
C GLU A 459 -2.93 16.83 -30.06
N LEU A 460 -2.44 16.94 -28.83
CA LEU A 460 -3.24 17.38 -27.69
C LEU A 460 -2.54 18.59 -27.06
N PRO A 461 -2.89 19.82 -27.45
CA PRO A 461 -2.35 21.02 -26.83
C PRO A 461 -2.85 21.12 -25.38
N SER A 462 -2.07 21.80 -24.51
CA SER A 462 -2.39 21.90 -23.08
C SER A 462 -3.76 22.50 -22.78
N ALA A 463 -4.29 23.36 -23.67
CA ALA A 463 -5.63 23.93 -23.55
C ALA A 463 -6.76 22.90 -23.73
N GLU A 464 -6.51 21.80 -24.46
CA GLU A 464 -7.49 20.75 -24.75
C GLU A 464 -7.39 19.55 -23.79
N GLU A 465 -6.35 19.48 -22.96
CA GLU A 465 -6.15 18.37 -22.02
C GLU A 465 -7.29 18.27 -21.01
N GLY A 466 -7.86 19.39 -20.59
CA GLY A 466 -8.93 19.42 -19.59
C GLY A 466 -8.39 19.21 -18.18
N THR A 467 -9.28 18.86 -17.24
CA THR A 467 -8.92 18.71 -15.81
C THR A 467 -9.01 17.25 -15.36
N PRO A 468 -7.98 16.70 -14.68
CA PRO A 468 -8.07 15.36 -14.12
C PRO A 468 -9.08 15.29 -12.96
N PRO A 469 -9.72 14.13 -12.73
CA PRO A 469 -10.65 13.95 -11.64
C PRO A 469 -9.96 14.18 -10.28
N VAL A 470 -10.69 14.78 -9.34
CA VAL A 470 -10.18 15.03 -7.98
C VAL A 470 -9.89 13.70 -7.30
N VAL A 471 -8.66 13.58 -6.79
CA VAL A 471 -8.27 12.42 -5.98
C VAL A 471 -8.79 12.66 -4.56
N PRO A 472 -9.62 11.76 -4.00
CA PRO A 472 -10.09 11.92 -2.63
C PRO A 472 -8.89 11.89 -1.68
N PRO A 473 -8.86 12.77 -0.66
CA PRO A 473 -7.77 12.77 0.31
C PRO A 473 -7.73 11.42 1.03
N THR A 474 -6.53 10.90 1.23
CA THR A 474 -6.30 9.75 2.10
C THR A 474 -6.34 10.23 3.55
N PHE A 475 -7.32 9.75 4.31
CA PHE A 475 -7.34 9.96 5.75
C PHE A 475 -6.41 8.92 6.39
N SER A 476 -5.34 9.36 7.04
CA SER A 476 -4.68 8.53 8.06
C SER A 476 -5.64 8.43 9.24
N GLU A 477 -5.77 7.25 9.86
CA GLU A 477 -6.44 7.17 11.15
C GLU A 477 -5.68 8.09 12.12
N ASP A 478 -6.38 9.05 12.73
CA ASP A 478 -5.79 9.92 13.73
C ASP A 478 -5.24 9.04 14.86
N ASP A 479 -3.91 9.11 15.01
CA ASP A 479 -3.24 8.61 16.18
C ASP A 479 -3.77 9.38 17.39
N LEU A 480 -4.09 8.66 18.47
CA LEU A 480 -4.42 9.33 19.73
C LEU A 480 -3.19 10.07 20.24
N ASP A 481 -3.38 11.31 20.65
CA ASP A 481 -2.37 12.06 21.38
C ASP A 481 -2.05 11.36 22.71
N MET A 482 -0.82 11.58 23.20
CA MET A 482 -0.46 11.12 24.54
C MET A 482 -1.32 11.83 25.60
N PRO A 483 -1.57 11.21 26.77
CA PRO A 483 -2.24 11.87 27.87
C PRO A 483 -1.57 13.20 28.25
N THR A 484 -2.38 14.24 28.45
CA THR A 484 -1.92 15.59 28.85
C THR A 484 -2.27 15.89 30.30
N GLY A 485 -1.62 16.90 30.88
CA GLY A 485 -1.82 17.26 32.29
C GLY A 485 -1.40 16.15 33.26
N VAL A 486 -0.45 15.29 32.85
CA VAL A 486 0.03 14.18 33.67
C VAL A 486 0.80 14.74 34.87
N LEU A 487 0.31 14.42 36.06
CA LEU A 487 0.95 14.72 37.34
C LEU A 487 1.11 13.42 38.11
N VAL A 488 2.34 13.11 38.51
CA VAL A 488 2.67 11.94 39.32
C VAL A 488 3.32 12.41 40.60
N VAL A 489 2.73 12.04 41.74
CA VAL A 489 3.18 12.48 43.06
C VAL A 489 3.35 11.29 44.00
N GLY A 490 4.45 11.31 44.76
CA GLY A 490 4.64 10.42 45.90
C GLY A 490 3.78 10.84 47.08
N GLY A 491 3.23 9.87 47.80
CA GLY A 491 2.37 10.05 48.96
C GLY A 491 2.48 8.88 49.93
N GLN A 492 1.60 8.88 50.93
CA GLN A 492 1.57 7.87 51.99
C GLN A 492 0.15 7.34 52.20
N ARG A 493 0.03 6.06 52.58
CA ARG A 493 -1.23 5.45 53.02
C ARG A 493 -1.05 4.79 54.38
N VAL A 494 -1.99 5.03 55.29
CA VAL A 494 -2.01 4.40 56.62
C VAL A 494 -2.72 3.05 56.52
N VAL A 495 -2.06 1.97 56.92
CA VAL A 495 -2.58 0.59 56.76
C VAL A 495 -3.03 -0.03 58.09
N SER A 496 -2.34 0.25 59.20
CA SER A 496 -2.78 -0.15 60.54
C SER A 496 -2.05 0.63 61.64
N GLY A 497 -2.79 1.27 62.56
CA GLY A 497 -2.20 2.07 63.64
C GLY A 497 -1.28 3.18 63.13
N GLN A 498 0.04 3.03 63.34
CA GLN A 498 1.09 3.92 62.82
C GLN A 498 1.85 3.39 61.59
N GLY A 499 1.47 2.22 61.04
CA GLY A 499 2.07 1.67 59.84
C GLY A 499 1.70 2.50 58.59
N LYS A 500 2.65 3.27 58.08
CA LYS A 500 2.57 4.01 56.81
C LYS A 500 3.25 3.20 55.70
N VAL A 501 2.68 3.20 54.49
CA VAL A 501 3.30 2.65 53.29
C VAL A 501 3.40 3.72 52.20
N ALA A 502 4.44 3.64 51.38
CA ALA A 502 4.62 4.52 50.24
C ALA A 502 3.54 4.28 49.18
N LEU A 503 3.01 5.36 48.63
CA LEU A 503 1.99 5.40 47.59
C LEU A 503 2.52 6.29 46.46
N ILE A 504 2.30 5.93 45.21
CA ILE A 504 2.44 6.87 44.10
C ILE A 504 1.07 7.04 43.46
N THR A 505 0.64 8.29 43.33
CA THR A 505 -0.62 8.66 42.67
C THR A 505 -0.32 9.36 41.37
N ALA A 506 -0.91 8.86 40.28
CA ALA A 506 -0.87 9.48 38.97
C ALA A 506 -2.26 10.03 38.62
N THR A 507 -2.30 11.26 38.11
CA THR A 507 -3.52 11.91 37.61
C THR A 507 -3.25 12.54 36.26
N TRP A 508 -4.24 12.56 35.38
CA TRP A 508 -4.14 13.16 34.05
C TRP A 508 -5.48 13.78 33.63
N SER A 509 -5.44 14.65 32.63
CA SER A 509 -6.66 15.28 32.11
C SER A 509 -7.44 14.29 31.23
N PRO A 510 -8.79 14.32 31.25
CA PRO A 510 -9.60 13.48 30.36
C PRO A 510 -9.34 13.85 28.90
N TYR A 511 -9.50 12.89 27.99
CA TYR A 511 -9.38 13.15 26.56
C TYR A 511 -10.53 14.05 26.09
N PRO A 512 -10.27 15.16 25.35
CA PRO A 512 -11.33 16.03 24.86
C PRO A 512 -12.33 15.28 23.97
N ASP A 513 -13.62 15.49 24.20
CA ASP A 513 -14.72 15.02 23.33
C ASP A 513 -14.78 13.50 23.08
N ARG A 514 -14.18 12.69 23.95
CA ARG A 514 -14.15 11.22 23.88
C ARG A 514 -14.31 10.59 25.28
N ASP A 515 -15.37 9.82 25.48
CA ASP A 515 -15.69 9.11 26.73
C ASP A 515 -15.48 7.59 26.64
N ASP A 516 -15.16 7.08 25.45
CA ASP A 516 -15.00 5.66 25.15
C ASP A 516 -13.57 5.13 25.38
N LEU A 517 -12.60 6.01 25.67
CA LEU A 517 -11.20 5.63 25.86
C LEU A 517 -10.94 5.11 27.27
N SER A 518 -10.09 4.08 27.38
CA SER A 518 -9.55 3.63 28.67
C SER A 518 -8.09 4.05 28.81
N ALA A 519 -7.66 4.35 30.03
CA ALA A 519 -6.27 4.64 30.32
C ALA A 519 -5.54 3.37 30.77
N GLU A 520 -4.30 3.22 30.32
CA GLU A 520 -3.38 2.18 30.80
C GLU A 520 -2.22 2.86 31.53
N VAL A 521 -2.00 2.47 32.79
CA VAL A 521 -0.91 2.99 33.63
C VAL A 521 0.03 1.85 33.99
N GLN A 522 1.33 2.12 33.92
CA GLN A 522 2.37 1.19 34.34
C GLN A 522 3.44 1.89 35.18
N ILE A 523 4.06 1.15 36.09
CA ILE A 523 5.11 1.63 36.98
C ILE A 523 6.33 0.69 36.92
N SER A 524 7.52 1.25 36.94
CA SER A 524 8.79 0.51 37.02
C SER A 524 9.68 1.13 38.09
N PRO A 525 10.50 0.37 38.82
CA PRO A 525 11.70 0.92 39.45
C PRO A 525 12.49 1.78 38.45
N ALA A 526 12.98 2.94 38.90
CA ALA A 526 13.73 3.86 38.04
C ALA A 526 14.91 3.15 37.36
N ASP A 527 15.08 3.41 36.06
CA ASP A 527 16.16 2.88 35.21
C ASP A 527 16.24 1.34 35.06
N GLN A 528 15.19 0.58 35.46
CA GLN A 528 15.21 -0.89 35.37
C GLN A 528 14.37 -1.48 34.24
N ASP A 529 13.52 -0.68 33.58
CA ASP A 529 12.61 -1.12 32.51
C ASP A 529 11.71 -2.34 32.86
N LYS A 530 11.37 -2.50 34.14
CA LYS A 530 10.51 -3.58 34.66
C LYS A 530 9.10 -3.06 34.92
N TRP A 531 8.36 -2.82 33.84
CA TRP A 531 7.03 -2.24 33.88
C TRP A 531 5.96 -3.22 34.41
N ALA A 532 5.27 -2.82 35.47
CA ALA A 532 4.13 -3.52 36.06
C ALA A 532 2.84 -2.69 35.88
N PRO A 533 1.68 -3.33 35.61
CA PRO A 533 0.41 -2.62 35.47
C PRO A 533 -0.08 -2.04 36.80
N VAL A 534 -0.68 -0.85 36.74
CA VAL A 534 -1.33 -0.19 37.88
C VAL A 534 -2.83 -0.07 37.59
N THR A 535 -3.67 -0.35 38.58
CA THR A 535 -5.11 -0.22 38.46
C THR A 535 -5.51 1.25 38.30
N VAL A 536 -6.34 1.52 37.31
CA VAL A 536 -6.91 2.85 37.01
C VAL A 536 -8.32 2.93 37.60
N ASP A 537 -8.64 4.07 38.21
CA ASP A 537 -9.97 4.36 38.76
C ASP A 537 -11.04 4.40 37.64
N ASP A 538 -12.30 4.13 37.98
CA ASP A 538 -13.41 4.06 37.01
C ASP A 538 -13.57 5.34 36.17
N ASN A 539 -13.15 6.48 36.70
CA ASN A 539 -13.18 7.79 36.03
C ASN A 539 -12.06 7.98 34.97
N GLN A 540 -11.22 6.97 34.74
CA GLN A 540 -10.14 6.93 33.74
C GLN A 540 -9.18 8.14 33.80
N THR A 541 -9.02 8.77 34.96
CA THR A 541 -8.18 9.99 35.14
C THR A 541 -7.26 9.91 36.36
N ARG A 542 -7.24 8.77 37.05
CA ARG A 542 -6.45 8.56 38.26
C ARG A 542 -6.01 7.11 38.41
N ALA A 543 -4.81 6.90 38.93
CA ALA A 543 -4.28 5.58 39.30
C ALA A 543 -3.42 5.66 40.56
N GLU A 544 -3.44 4.60 41.36
CA GLU A 544 -2.69 4.49 42.61
C GLU A 544 -1.83 3.22 42.64
N ALA A 545 -0.52 3.39 42.79
CA ALA A 545 0.43 2.29 42.94
C ALA A 545 0.81 2.11 44.43
N ILE A 546 0.57 0.91 44.96
CA ILE A 546 0.89 0.49 46.33
C ILE A 546 1.93 -0.64 46.35
N GLY A 547 2.50 -0.94 47.51
CA GLY A 547 3.50 -2.02 47.64
C GLY A 547 4.89 -1.63 47.14
N LEU A 548 5.19 -0.35 47.15
CA LEU A 548 6.47 0.22 46.71
C LEU A 548 7.53 0.09 47.81
N ALA A 549 8.78 -0.09 47.40
CA ALA A 549 9.91 -0.11 48.32
C ALA A 549 10.18 1.32 48.82
N ASP A 550 10.23 1.47 50.14
CA ASP A 550 10.42 2.77 50.77
C ASP A 550 11.83 3.33 50.48
N GLY A 551 11.89 4.61 50.09
CA GLY A 551 13.11 5.31 49.69
C GLY A 551 13.56 5.04 48.25
N GLN A 552 12.86 4.22 47.47
CA GLN A 552 13.21 3.92 46.08
C GLN A 552 12.55 4.90 45.07
N LEU A 553 13.22 5.15 43.95
CA LEU A 553 12.69 5.93 42.82
C LEU A 553 11.95 5.03 41.82
N TYR A 554 10.88 5.55 41.24
CA TYR A 554 10.04 4.87 40.25
C TYR A 554 9.73 5.76 39.05
N ASP A 555 9.62 5.14 37.88
CA ASP A 555 9.12 5.74 36.65
C ASP A 555 7.69 5.29 36.41
N VAL A 556 6.82 6.21 36.01
CA VAL A 556 5.41 5.95 35.73
C VAL A 556 5.11 6.36 34.30
N ARG A 557 4.39 5.51 33.57
CA ARG A 557 3.93 5.81 32.21
C ARG A 557 2.44 5.59 32.05
N ILE A 558 1.82 6.43 31.21
CA ILE A 558 0.37 6.48 30.99
C ILE A 558 0.08 6.60 29.50
N ARG A 559 -0.94 5.90 29.00
CA ARG A 559 -1.42 6.04 27.63
C ARG A 559 -2.93 5.83 27.53
N TRP A 560 -3.54 6.33 26.46
CA TRP A 560 -4.92 6.03 26.10
C TRP A 560 -5.04 4.76 25.26
N VAL A 561 -6.18 4.10 25.33
CA VAL A 561 -6.50 2.89 24.57
C VAL A 561 -7.92 3.00 24.02
N LYS A 562 -8.08 2.89 22.69
CA LYS A 562 -9.41 2.87 22.04
C LYS A 562 -10.19 1.59 22.39
N PRO A 563 -11.53 1.61 22.37
CA PRO A 563 -12.33 0.38 22.31
C PRO A 563 -11.83 -0.51 21.17
N GLY A 564 -11.32 -1.68 21.51
CA GLY A 564 -10.67 -2.60 20.57
C GLY A 564 -9.19 -2.81 20.84
N GLY A 565 -8.49 -1.90 21.52
CA GLY A 565 -7.12 -2.14 22.03
C GLY A 565 -5.99 -1.39 21.31
N THR A 566 -6.28 -0.42 20.44
CA THR A 566 -5.27 0.42 19.79
C THR A 566 -4.76 1.50 20.77
N PRO A 567 -3.48 1.47 21.19
CA PRO A 567 -2.95 2.39 22.20
C PRO A 567 -2.54 3.76 21.63
N SER A 568 -2.38 4.79 22.46
CA SER A 568 -1.64 6.03 22.13
C SER A 568 -0.14 5.85 22.40
N THR A 569 0.65 6.89 22.13
CA THR A 569 2.01 7.01 22.67
C THR A 569 1.98 7.14 24.20
N TRP A 570 3.05 6.70 24.86
CA TRP A 570 3.21 6.80 26.31
C TRP A 570 3.63 8.21 26.72
N ALA A 571 2.95 8.80 27.70
CA ALA A 571 3.48 9.89 28.51
C ALA A 571 4.23 9.29 29.70
N ILE A 572 5.50 9.65 29.91
CA ILE A 572 6.36 9.08 30.94
C ILE A 572 6.76 10.20 31.92
N VAL A 573 6.72 9.89 33.22
CA VAL A 573 7.25 10.73 34.30
C VAL A 573 8.22 9.88 35.11
N GLU A 574 9.46 10.37 35.21
CA GLU A 574 10.58 9.60 35.76
C GLU A 574 10.98 10.07 37.16
N ASN A 575 11.70 9.22 37.89
CA ASN A 575 12.37 9.55 39.15
C ASN A 575 11.45 10.01 40.29
N ILE A 576 10.27 9.42 40.42
CA ILE A 576 9.32 9.72 41.50
C ILE A 576 9.72 8.96 42.77
N PRO A 577 9.99 9.65 43.89
CA PRO A 577 10.37 8.99 45.14
C PRO A 577 9.15 8.38 45.85
N ALA A 578 9.25 7.09 46.16
CA ALA A 578 8.31 6.38 47.02
C ALA A 578 8.76 6.49 48.48
N ILE A 579 8.16 7.42 49.24
CA ILE A 579 8.52 7.68 50.64
C ILE A 579 7.31 7.40 51.53
N ALA A 580 7.41 6.42 52.43
CA ALA A 580 6.33 6.04 53.34
C ALA A 580 6.14 7.06 54.46
N ASP A 581 7.22 7.64 54.97
CA ASP A 581 7.20 8.67 56.00
C ASP A 581 8.05 9.90 55.59
N PRO A 582 7.43 10.93 54.98
CA PRO A 582 8.14 12.12 54.52
C PRO A 582 8.49 13.09 55.66
N ASP A 583 7.91 12.89 56.84
CA ASP A 583 8.12 13.76 57.98
C ASP A 583 9.53 13.51 58.54
N LYS A 584 10.39 14.53 58.53
CA LYS A 584 11.73 14.40 59.14
C LYS A 584 11.59 14.29 60.65
N PRO A 585 12.39 13.43 61.32
CA PRO A 585 12.39 13.36 62.76
C PRO A 585 12.97 14.64 63.37
N ALA A 586 12.58 14.96 64.58
CA ALA A 586 13.10 16.06 65.37
C ALA A 586 14.49 15.73 65.92
N THR A 587 15.24 16.78 66.23
CA THR A 587 16.60 16.68 66.76
C THR A 587 16.64 15.92 68.09
N PRO A 588 17.54 14.93 68.27
CA PRO A 588 17.68 14.21 69.53
C PRO A 588 17.98 15.15 70.72
N ARG A 589 17.51 14.79 71.92
CA ARG A 589 17.72 15.57 73.14
C ARG A 589 18.80 14.95 74.04
N GLN A 590 19.24 15.74 75.03
CA GLN A 590 20.11 15.26 76.11
C GLN A 590 21.41 14.61 75.61
N LEU A 591 21.98 15.11 74.52
CA LEU A 591 23.29 14.64 74.03
C LEU A 591 24.37 14.90 75.10
N LYS A 592 25.06 13.84 75.51
CA LYS A 592 26.17 13.86 76.46
C LYS A 592 27.31 13.02 75.92
N ALA A 593 28.54 13.40 76.29
CA ALA A 593 29.73 12.58 76.08
C ALA A 593 30.51 12.56 77.40
N LEU A 594 30.70 11.37 77.96
CA LEU A 594 31.35 11.15 79.25
C LEU A 594 32.61 10.33 79.04
N LEU A 595 33.75 10.84 79.51
CA LEU A 595 35.05 10.16 79.42
C LEU A 595 35.28 9.30 80.67
N ALA A 596 35.56 8.01 80.48
CA ALA A 596 36.00 7.10 81.52
C ALA A 596 37.22 6.30 81.03
N GLY A 597 38.41 6.62 81.54
CA GLY A 597 39.66 6.04 81.05
C GLY A 597 39.94 6.45 79.60
N ALA A 598 40.05 5.46 78.70
CA ALA A 598 40.27 5.68 77.26
C ALA A 598 38.97 5.66 76.42
N THR A 599 37.82 5.43 77.04
CA THR A 599 36.52 5.28 76.36
C THR A 599 35.65 6.50 76.62
N VAL A 600 35.04 7.03 75.56
CA VAL A 600 34.02 8.07 75.63
C VAL A 600 32.66 7.43 75.39
N THR A 601 31.81 7.40 76.41
CA THR A 601 30.42 6.97 76.28
C THR A 601 29.58 8.17 75.86
N VAL A 602 29.03 8.10 74.65
CA VAL A 602 28.14 9.13 74.09
C VAL A 602 26.70 8.67 74.23
N SER A 603 25.84 9.49 74.82
CA SER A 603 24.42 9.17 74.99
C SER A 603 23.51 10.27 74.48
N ALA A 604 22.37 9.89 73.92
CA ALA A 604 21.33 10.81 73.48
C ALA A 604 19.95 10.17 73.64
N ARG A 605 18.93 11.02 73.76
CA ARG A 605 17.52 10.62 73.86
C ARG A 605 16.81 10.89 72.53
N ALA A 606 16.15 9.88 71.98
CA ALA A 606 15.24 10.05 70.86
C ALA A 606 14.04 10.93 71.26
N GLU A 607 13.55 11.74 70.34
CA GLU A 607 12.33 12.54 70.57
C GLU A 607 11.08 11.65 70.65
N ASN A 608 9.96 12.22 71.12
CA ASN A 608 8.67 11.52 71.13
C ASN A 608 7.96 11.67 69.78
N ASP A 609 8.60 11.19 68.73
CA ASP A 609 8.18 11.35 67.34
C ASP A 609 8.49 10.08 66.50
N ASN A 610 8.63 10.24 65.18
CA ASN A 610 8.95 9.16 64.25
C ASN A 610 10.46 8.80 64.19
N SER A 611 11.26 9.20 65.17
CA SER A 611 12.66 8.77 65.31
C SER A 611 12.76 7.25 65.45
N ALA A 612 13.34 6.57 64.46
CA ALA A 612 13.55 5.12 64.46
C ALA A 612 15.00 4.72 64.71
N TYR A 613 15.94 5.60 64.36
CA TYR A 613 17.37 5.39 64.59
C TYR A 613 18.04 6.65 65.12
N LEU A 614 19.06 6.46 65.96
CA LEU A 614 20.04 7.48 66.31
C LEU A 614 21.38 7.14 65.65
N LEU A 615 22.07 8.17 65.17
CA LEU A 615 23.38 8.09 64.56
C LEU A 615 24.34 9.00 65.32
N PHE A 616 25.40 8.46 65.90
CA PHE A 616 26.44 9.21 66.57
C PHE A 616 27.61 9.48 65.61
N LYS A 617 28.08 10.71 65.60
CA LYS A 617 29.25 11.12 64.82
C LYS A 617 30.33 11.75 65.70
N ARG A 618 31.59 11.50 65.36
CA ARG A 618 32.78 12.10 65.99
C ARG A 618 33.53 13.00 65.01
N GLY A 619 34.01 14.13 65.50
CA GLY A 619 34.96 15.00 64.78
C GLY A 619 36.00 15.60 65.72
N THR A 620 37.04 16.16 65.15
CA THR A 620 38.05 16.97 65.86
C THR A 620 37.46 18.32 66.28
N ALA A 621 38.17 19.06 67.13
CA ALA A 621 37.72 20.37 67.64
C ALA A 621 37.38 21.41 66.54
N SER A 622 37.93 21.28 65.33
CA SER A 622 37.70 22.20 64.21
C SER A 622 36.69 21.69 63.18
N GLN A 623 36.25 20.43 63.26
CA GLN A 623 35.33 19.84 62.29
C GLN A 623 33.87 20.19 62.59
N THR A 624 33.08 20.30 61.52
CA THR A 624 31.61 20.45 61.57
C THR A 624 30.91 19.08 61.51
N PHE A 625 29.60 19.05 61.76
CA PHE A 625 28.80 17.82 61.63
C PHE A 625 28.92 17.13 60.25
N ALA A 626 29.01 17.93 59.18
CA ALA A 626 29.16 17.41 57.82
C ALA A 626 30.51 16.70 57.60
N GLN A 627 31.54 17.11 58.34
CA GLN A 627 32.90 16.55 58.27
C GLN A 627 33.15 15.46 59.31
N ALA A 628 32.22 15.26 60.26
CA ALA A 628 32.34 14.28 61.33
C ALA A 628 32.11 12.85 60.80
N THR A 629 32.90 11.91 61.33
CA THR A 629 32.85 10.49 61.00
C THR A 629 31.71 9.82 61.76
N ASP A 630 30.91 9.00 61.06
CA ASP A 630 29.92 8.12 61.70
C ASP A 630 30.63 6.99 62.45
N ILE A 631 30.31 6.87 63.74
CA ILE A 631 30.94 5.88 64.64
C ILE A 631 29.99 4.76 65.05
N SER A 632 28.67 4.97 64.98
CA SER A 632 27.68 4.01 65.51
C SER A 632 26.91 3.27 64.43
N GLY A 633 26.83 3.79 63.21
CA GLY A 633 25.80 3.39 62.26
C GLY A 633 24.39 3.68 62.79
N ASN A 634 23.36 3.11 62.13
CA ASN A 634 21.96 3.32 62.52
C ASN A 634 21.61 2.49 63.76
N VAL A 635 21.61 3.12 64.93
CA VAL A 635 21.24 2.45 66.19
C VAL A 635 19.74 2.56 66.41
N ARG A 636 19.03 1.43 66.44
CA ARG A 636 17.57 1.41 66.54
C ARG A 636 17.08 1.92 67.90
N VAL A 637 16.12 2.84 67.90
CA VAL A 637 15.49 3.44 69.08
C VAL A 637 13.97 3.34 69.01
N THR A 638 13.33 3.42 70.18
CA THR A 638 11.92 3.77 70.30
C THR A 638 11.76 5.18 70.86
N ALA A 639 10.54 5.73 70.76
CA ALA A 639 10.22 7.06 71.24
C ALA A 639 10.64 7.25 72.72
N ASN A 640 11.30 8.39 73.02
CA ASN A 640 11.87 8.73 74.32
C ASN A 640 12.99 7.81 74.85
N GLN A 641 13.45 6.80 74.11
CA GLN A 641 14.53 5.92 74.54
C GLN A 641 15.86 6.69 74.59
N VAL A 642 16.65 6.45 75.64
CA VAL A 642 18.05 6.86 75.71
C VAL A 642 18.90 5.68 75.26
N ILE A 643 19.82 5.93 74.34
CA ILE A 643 20.86 4.97 73.97
C ILE A 643 22.23 5.58 74.18
N GLU A 644 23.16 4.72 74.58
CA GLU A 644 24.56 5.02 74.77
C GLU A 644 25.40 4.24 73.77
N PHE A 645 26.50 4.83 73.32
CA PHE A 645 27.47 4.21 72.43
C PHE A 645 28.88 4.53 72.93
N ASP A 646 29.67 3.48 73.12
CA ASP A 646 31.06 3.59 73.58
C ASP A 646 32.01 3.76 72.41
N ASP A 647 32.78 4.85 72.43
CA ASP A 647 33.79 5.16 71.43
C ASP A 647 35.19 5.19 72.05
N THR A 648 36.19 4.73 71.29
CA THR A 648 37.61 4.72 71.69
C THR A 648 38.44 5.52 70.68
N PRO A 649 38.38 6.87 70.73
CA PRO A 649 38.87 7.73 69.65
C PRO A 649 40.40 7.90 69.63
N GLY A 650 41.11 7.43 70.65
CA GLY A 650 42.53 7.69 70.86
C GLY A 650 42.81 9.08 71.43
N LEU A 651 44.09 9.37 71.70
CA LEU A 651 44.54 10.63 72.30
C LEU A 651 44.16 11.83 71.41
N GLY A 652 43.58 12.87 72.00
CA GLY A 652 43.18 14.06 71.28
C GLY A 652 41.93 14.75 71.83
N THR A 653 41.50 15.80 71.13
CA THR A 653 40.32 16.59 71.47
C THR A 653 39.19 16.32 70.48
N TRP A 654 38.10 15.74 70.98
CA TRP A 654 36.99 15.24 70.19
C TRP A 654 35.68 15.95 70.50
N ARG A 655 34.82 16.05 69.49
CA ARG A 655 33.44 16.54 69.59
C ARG A 655 32.49 15.48 69.05
N TYR A 656 31.32 15.39 69.66
CA TYR A 656 30.30 14.43 69.28
C TYR A 656 29.02 15.12 68.85
N TRP A 657 28.34 14.51 67.90
CA TRP A 657 27.01 14.88 67.44
C TRP A 657 26.11 13.64 67.44
N CYS A 658 24.81 13.87 67.51
CA CYS A 658 23.82 12.83 67.30
C CYS A 658 22.73 13.35 66.37
N THR A 659 22.30 12.56 65.38
CA THR A 659 21.12 12.87 64.56
C THR A 659 20.14 11.71 64.62
N SER A 660 18.85 12.02 64.57
CA SER A 660 17.79 11.03 64.39
C SER A 660 17.55 10.77 62.90
N LYS A 661 17.02 9.58 62.62
CA LYS A 661 16.61 9.11 61.29
C LYS A 661 15.28 8.37 61.42
N ASN A 662 14.33 8.66 60.55
CA ASN A 662 13.03 7.97 60.52
C ASN A 662 13.15 6.60 59.80
N PRO A 663 12.11 5.76 59.82
CA PRO A 663 12.12 4.47 59.11
C PRO A 663 12.39 4.59 57.60
N SER A 664 11.92 5.67 56.97
CA SER A 664 12.09 5.97 55.54
C SER A 664 13.44 6.58 55.18
N GLY A 665 14.33 6.69 56.16
CA GLY A 665 15.71 7.07 55.96
C GLY A 665 16.01 8.56 55.92
N LEU A 666 15.03 9.42 56.19
CA LEU A 666 15.22 10.86 56.29
C LEU A 666 15.84 11.25 57.63
N LEU A 667 16.90 12.05 57.57
CA LEU A 667 17.59 12.60 58.74
C LEU A 667 16.88 13.85 59.27
N ALA A 668 17.00 14.09 60.58
CA ALA A 668 16.60 15.35 61.18
C ALA A 668 17.26 16.54 60.49
N THR A 669 16.53 17.65 60.38
CA THR A 669 17.01 18.90 59.76
C THR A 669 18.25 19.45 60.47
N THR A 670 18.33 19.28 61.79
CA THR A 670 19.48 19.69 62.59
C THR A 670 19.93 18.57 63.53
N PRO A 671 21.23 18.27 63.63
CA PRO A 671 21.75 17.32 64.60
C PRO A 671 21.84 17.95 65.99
N ALA A 672 21.82 17.11 67.03
CA ALA A 672 22.18 17.49 68.39
C ALA A 672 23.70 17.65 68.48
N GLY A 673 24.15 18.70 69.19
CA GLY A 673 25.57 18.99 69.38
C GLY A 673 26.10 20.17 68.54
N PRO A 674 27.41 20.41 68.52
CA PRO A 674 28.44 19.57 69.14
C PRO A 674 28.35 19.54 70.67
N THR A 675 28.80 18.44 71.27
CA THR A 675 29.16 18.44 72.69
C THR A 675 30.30 19.43 72.97
N ALA A 676 30.52 19.77 74.25
CA ALA A 676 31.79 20.35 74.66
C ALA A 676 32.97 19.44 74.25
N ASN A 677 34.15 20.03 74.12
CA ASN A 677 35.38 19.30 73.78
C ASN A 677 35.67 18.22 74.84
N VAL A 678 35.81 16.98 74.40
CA VAL A 678 36.25 15.85 75.24
C VAL A 678 37.72 15.59 74.95
N VAL A 679 38.58 15.77 75.95
CA VAL A 679 40.04 15.60 75.82
C VAL A 679 40.42 14.24 76.40
N VAL A 680 40.91 13.34 75.55
CA VAL A 680 41.45 12.04 75.95
C VAL A 680 42.97 12.18 76.04
N THR A 681 43.52 12.01 77.24
CA THR A 681 44.95 12.19 77.56
C THR A 681 45.66 10.90 77.87
#